data_AF-A0A7S1YP24-F1
#
_entry.id   AF-A0A7S1YP24-F1
#
_cell.length_a   1.000
_cell.length_b   1.000
_cell.length_c   1.000
_cell.angle_alpha   90.00
_cell.angle_beta   90.00
_cell.angle_gamma   90.00
#
_symmetry.space_group_name_H-M   'P 1'
#
loop_
_entity.id
_entity.type
_entity.pdbx_description
1 polymer ?
#
loop_
_entity_poly.entity_id
_entity_poly.type
_entity_poly.pdbx_seq_one_letter_code
_entity_poly.pdbx_strand_id
1 'polypeptide(L)'
;KYWSGVGIQNIPSSMPDQEELLLLEEETPTIALPKKNVDDLEEEEKIFLPPAEISIPGRTYPVQEFFLEDILSMTQYISHHTTTQQTDMQRMEDELSSLIQTKQEQALIQSWSHKPSSSNRRSKKKQSATPIISIGNSHSLTCIMCGKSNFKSPEELGTHVALCDGGGGGISMEELEEKVRNVDPNAIMGFDDARGNEEEEEDYEDYDLHDNDKQEDDDDDDDDIPGLAMGKWDGESPFGVADNIPQLISSSKTTLTEEEMLLQYQTMHDDEQIDNTLLLELLKYIVQSSYGDGAVLIFFPGWQEITEFQMMLESTPPFHNVAEYNLFVLHSGVPSKDQRKVFQRCKGGARKIVLATNIAETSVTIDDVAFVVDTGRAKEKNYDPHLKTSTLQPVWVSQASAKQRKGRAGRTKAGVCFHLFSRRRHSSLRLFTESELLRTPLEELCLQCKKLDLASGGPEDADGIPAFLAKALTPPHPKSVSNALELLVELGAMDSETNELTDLGQCLSILSLEPRVGKMVIWSHLLGCAKAASSMAVAMSYKSPFVLPPASMRRAADSAKVELSDRSESDQITILNVLKFRDKVHKSGRQNSFFNFCRSNFLSPPTMQMISDLRKNVSRELLSLGFPSPTDSGYHNRNGDSNPAFLQAVIAAGLYPNVASRMQGEANFSTMTNRKAKVHISSLNSCKGQPLSSKCQVPKGEIEFIIFGEMVRGVASFTMNQTTHLVSALPLLLLCGELRVRPARMSINKNNDDGGEAGDEVIPDKAVLSVDDWIVFLCDREIAAALVVLRKRLDSAFRHIVSKTSSGLDVLSDAEKDSVNTLGIMLKSAHRAAPVR
;
A
#
# COMPACT_ATOMS: atom_id res chain seq x y z
N LYS A 1 7.63 30.83 -26.65
CA LYS A 1 7.36 31.46 -25.33
C LYS A 1 7.62 30.53 -24.12
N TYR A 2 8.24 29.34 -24.29
CA TYR A 2 8.49 28.39 -23.19
C TYR A 2 9.97 28.29 -22.75
N TRP A 3 10.85 29.17 -23.24
CA TRP A 3 12.29 29.15 -22.96
C TRP A 3 12.85 30.55 -22.72
N SER A 4 12.38 31.21 -21.67
CA SER A 4 13.01 32.45 -21.17
C SER A 4 13.04 32.41 -19.65
N GLY A 5 14.05 31.74 -19.09
CA GLY A 5 14.17 31.60 -17.64
C GLY A 5 15.49 31.02 -17.14
N VAL A 6 16.52 30.91 -17.99
CA VAL A 6 17.86 30.49 -17.53
C VAL A 6 18.85 31.56 -17.95
N GLY A 7 19.22 32.39 -17.00
CA GLY A 7 20.30 33.37 -17.15
C GLY A 7 21.62 32.64 -17.36
N ILE A 8 22.11 32.69 -18.60
CA ILE A 8 23.50 32.37 -18.93
C ILE A 8 24.08 33.64 -19.55
N GLN A 9 24.85 34.37 -18.76
CA GLN A 9 25.74 35.43 -19.24
C GLN A 9 26.99 34.77 -19.78
N ASN A 10 27.14 34.78 -21.11
CA ASN A 10 28.39 34.88 -21.90
C ASN A 10 28.22 34.16 -23.25
N ILE A 11 27.96 34.93 -24.30
CA ILE A 11 28.20 34.52 -25.69
C ILE A 11 29.11 35.60 -26.31
N PRO A 12 30.25 35.24 -26.95
CA PRO A 12 31.09 36.20 -27.66
C PRO A 12 30.39 36.76 -28.90
N SER A 13 30.63 38.03 -29.17
CA SER A 13 30.14 38.81 -30.30
C SER A 13 30.69 38.32 -31.65
N SER A 14 29.86 37.70 -32.49
CA SER A 14 29.86 37.89 -33.96
C SER A 14 28.67 37.16 -34.61
N MET A 15 27.68 37.92 -35.06
CA MET A 15 26.73 37.51 -36.11
C MET A 15 27.07 38.33 -37.36
N PRO A 16 27.10 37.73 -38.56
CA PRO A 16 26.98 38.47 -39.81
C PRO A 16 25.51 38.74 -40.16
N ASP A 17 25.30 39.78 -40.97
CA ASP A 17 24.05 40.49 -41.26
C ASP A 17 22.96 39.68 -41.99
N GLN A 18 21.73 40.16 -41.85
CA GLN A 18 20.42 39.59 -42.23
C GLN A 18 20.08 39.49 -43.73
N GLU A 19 21.04 39.41 -44.66
CA GLU A 19 20.73 39.44 -46.11
C GLU A 19 21.02 38.15 -46.92
N GLU A 20 21.40 37.04 -46.29
CA GLU A 20 21.79 35.81 -47.00
C GLU A 20 20.86 34.60 -46.79
N LEU A 21 19.58 34.83 -46.46
CA LEU A 21 18.59 33.77 -46.18
C LEU A 21 17.38 33.77 -47.13
N LEU A 22 17.50 34.40 -48.30
CA LEU A 22 16.43 34.53 -49.30
C LEU A 22 16.73 33.94 -50.68
N LEU A 23 17.74 33.07 -50.79
CA LEU A 23 17.96 32.28 -52.01
C LEU A 23 18.32 30.87 -51.59
N LEU A 24 17.34 29.95 -51.70
CA LEU A 24 17.45 28.52 -51.98
C LEU A 24 16.07 27.87 -51.71
N GLU A 25 15.09 28.23 -52.55
CA GLU A 25 14.03 27.29 -52.92
C GLU A 25 14.53 26.45 -54.10
N GLU A 26 13.96 25.24 -54.22
CA GLU A 26 14.14 24.23 -55.29
C GLU A 26 15.27 23.21 -55.10
N GLU A 27 14.94 22.12 -54.38
CA GLU A 27 15.01 20.74 -54.89
C GLU A 27 14.42 19.78 -53.84
N THR A 28 13.15 19.43 -53.97
CA THR A 28 12.53 18.29 -53.27
C THR A 28 12.31 17.14 -54.26
N PRO A 29 12.77 15.90 -53.96
CA PRO A 29 12.42 14.76 -54.80
C PRO A 29 10.97 14.33 -54.51
N THR A 30 10.14 14.44 -55.54
CA THR A 30 8.79 13.89 -55.65
C THR A 30 8.74 12.41 -55.26
N ILE A 31 8.07 12.09 -54.16
CA ILE A 31 7.53 10.74 -53.91
C ILE A 31 6.16 10.69 -54.60
N ALA A 32 6.06 9.93 -55.68
CA ALA A 32 4.82 9.71 -56.40
C ALA A 32 3.87 8.84 -55.57
N LEU A 33 2.74 9.40 -55.12
CA LEU A 33 1.59 8.64 -54.62
C LEU A 33 0.70 8.23 -55.81
N PRO A 34 0.19 6.99 -55.87
CA PRO A 34 -0.70 6.57 -56.94
C PRO A 34 -2.06 7.28 -56.82
N LYS A 35 -2.50 7.92 -57.90
CA LYS A 35 -3.86 8.46 -58.04
C LYS A 35 -4.86 7.30 -58.04
N LYS A 36 -5.59 7.11 -56.93
CA LYS A 36 -6.86 6.37 -56.94
C LYS A 36 -8.01 7.34 -57.24
N ASN A 37 -8.92 6.86 -58.08
CA ASN A 37 -10.12 7.56 -58.50
C ASN A 37 -10.99 7.96 -57.29
N VAL A 38 -11.54 9.16 -57.39
CA VAL A 38 -12.62 9.68 -56.55
C VAL A 38 -13.86 8.86 -56.88
N ASP A 39 -14.25 7.93 -56.00
CA ASP A 39 -15.63 7.40 -55.87
C ASP A 39 -15.84 6.39 -54.71
N ASP A 40 -14.82 6.07 -53.91
CA ASP A 40 -15.01 5.26 -52.68
C ASP A 40 -14.56 6.06 -51.43
N LEU A 41 -15.52 6.73 -50.79
CA LEU A 41 -15.34 7.37 -49.47
C LEU A 41 -16.35 6.79 -48.47
N GLU A 42 -16.09 5.58 -48.02
CA GLU A 42 -16.53 5.10 -46.71
C GLU A 42 -15.32 4.45 -46.02
N GLU A 43 -15.15 4.72 -44.73
CA GLU A 43 -14.04 4.34 -43.83
C GLU A 43 -12.88 5.37 -43.70
N GLU A 44 -13.10 6.40 -42.87
CA GLU A 44 -12.01 7.16 -42.25
C GLU A 44 -11.33 6.32 -41.15
N GLU A 45 -10.38 5.46 -41.52
CA GLU A 45 -9.35 5.03 -40.57
C GLU A 45 -8.42 6.22 -40.30
N LYS A 46 -8.51 6.77 -39.09
CA LYS A 46 -7.51 7.73 -38.57
C LYS A 46 -6.16 7.03 -38.46
N ILE A 47 -5.36 7.12 -39.51
CA ILE A 47 -3.95 6.75 -39.50
C ILE A 47 -3.24 7.75 -38.55
N PHE A 48 -3.09 7.35 -37.29
CA PHE A 48 -2.14 8.01 -36.40
C PHE A 48 -0.75 7.73 -36.97
N LEU A 49 -0.15 8.74 -37.61
CA LEU A 49 1.27 8.72 -37.92
C LEU A 49 2.04 8.41 -36.63
N PRO A 50 3.03 7.49 -36.66
CA PRO A 50 3.85 7.25 -35.49
C PRO A 50 4.46 8.58 -35.04
N PRO A 51 4.52 8.85 -33.72
CA PRO A 51 5.05 10.11 -33.21
C PRO A 51 6.47 10.34 -33.75
N ALA A 52 6.76 11.59 -34.12
CA ALA A 52 8.08 11.96 -34.62
C ALA A 52 9.16 11.59 -33.59
N GLU A 53 9.99 10.60 -33.92
CA GLU A 53 11.09 10.16 -33.08
C GLU A 53 12.27 11.14 -33.25
N ILE A 54 12.42 12.06 -32.31
CA ILE A 54 13.59 12.94 -32.27
C ILE A 54 14.72 12.18 -31.58
N SER A 55 15.63 11.64 -32.38
CA SER A 55 16.88 11.08 -31.88
C SER A 55 17.80 12.22 -31.43
N ILE A 56 17.80 12.48 -30.12
CA ILE A 56 18.81 13.34 -29.50
C ILE A 56 20.01 12.44 -29.19
N PRO A 57 21.19 12.62 -29.82
CA PRO A 57 22.36 11.84 -29.51
C PRO A 57 22.83 12.12 -28.08
N GLY A 58 22.33 11.32 -27.14
CA GLY A 58 22.78 11.30 -25.77
C GLY A 58 24.07 10.51 -25.63
N ARG A 59 24.98 10.96 -24.76
CA ARG A 59 26.14 10.19 -24.31
C ARG A 59 25.68 9.08 -23.34
N THR A 60 24.87 8.14 -23.81
CA THR A 60 24.54 6.93 -23.04
C THR A 60 25.56 5.85 -23.38
N TYR A 61 26.17 5.29 -22.35
CA TYR A 61 27.08 4.17 -22.52
C TYR A 61 26.29 2.87 -22.72
N PRO A 62 26.86 1.87 -23.43
CA PRO A 62 26.18 0.61 -23.65
C PRO A 62 25.88 -0.11 -22.32
N VAL A 63 24.72 -0.77 -22.25
CA VAL A 63 24.32 -1.59 -21.09
C VAL A 63 24.07 -3.00 -21.57
N GLN A 64 24.81 -3.97 -21.02
CA GLN A 64 24.58 -5.38 -21.26
C GLN A 64 23.39 -5.86 -20.42
N GLU A 65 22.56 -6.73 -20.98
CA GLU A 65 21.35 -7.24 -20.32
C GLU A 65 21.44 -8.76 -20.18
N PHE A 66 21.04 -9.24 -19.01
CA PHE A 66 20.91 -10.66 -18.70
C PHE A 66 19.52 -10.92 -18.09
N PHE A 67 18.89 -12.00 -18.50
CA PHE A 67 17.57 -12.44 -18.02
C PHE A 67 17.70 -13.64 -17.09
N LEU A 68 16.59 -14.07 -16.51
CA LEU A 68 16.56 -15.11 -15.48
C LEU A 68 17.32 -16.38 -15.87
N GLU A 69 17.12 -16.90 -17.09
CA GLU A 69 17.84 -18.07 -17.58
C GLU A 69 19.37 -17.89 -17.62
N ASP A 70 19.85 -16.69 -17.98
CA ASP A 70 21.28 -16.38 -17.96
C ASP A 70 21.80 -16.32 -16.51
N ILE A 71 21.02 -15.72 -15.62
CA ILE A 71 21.35 -15.57 -14.19
C ILE A 71 21.46 -16.93 -13.51
N LEU A 72 20.53 -17.85 -13.80
CA LEU A 72 20.57 -19.22 -13.26
C LEU A 72 21.82 -19.96 -13.74
N SER A 73 22.20 -19.77 -15.01
CA SER A 73 23.42 -20.34 -15.59
C SER A 73 24.68 -19.73 -14.96
N MET A 74 24.74 -18.41 -14.81
CA MET A 74 25.88 -17.70 -14.22
C MET A 74 26.11 -18.04 -12.75
N THR A 75 25.04 -18.17 -11.97
CA THR A 75 25.09 -18.44 -10.53
C THR A 75 25.12 -19.93 -10.21
N GLN A 76 24.85 -20.81 -11.18
CA GLN A 76 24.72 -22.27 -10.99
C GLN A 76 23.69 -22.64 -9.90
N TYR A 77 22.68 -21.78 -9.70
CA TYR A 77 21.76 -21.84 -8.57
C TYR A 77 21.02 -23.19 -8.45
N ILE A 78 20.52 -23.72 -9.57
CA ILE A 78 19.78 -25.00 -9.61
C ILE A 78 20.68 -26.22 -9.35
N SER A 79 21.93 -26.17 -9.82
CA SER A 79 22.92 -27.23 -9.62
C SER A 79 23.30 -27.37 -8.13
N HIS A 80 23.36 -26.24 -7.40
CA HIS A 80 23.61 -26.24 -5.96
C HIS A 80 22.43 -26.83 -5.18
N HIS A 81 21.19 -26.41 -5.47
CA HIS A 81 20.00 -26.90 -4.76
C HIS A 81 19.76 -28.42 -4.91
N THR A 82 19.99 -28.96 -6.11
CA THR A 82 19.89 -30.40 -6.36
C THR A 82 20.97 -31.20 -5.63
N THR A 83 22.19 -30.67 -5.55
CA THR A 83 23.30 -31.29 -4.81
C THR A 83 23.04 -31.25 -3.30
N THR A 84 22.54 -30.14 -2.75
CA THR A 84 22.22 -30.01 -1.32
C THR A 84 21.09 -30.95 -0.89
N GLN A 85 20.02 -31.06 -1.67
CA GLN A 85 18.95 -32.04 -1.40
C GLN A 85 19.45 -33.49 -1.46
N GLN A 86 20.34 -33.81 -2.39
CA GLN A 86 20.96 -35.13 -2.45
C GLN A 86 21.84 -35.38 -1.22
N THR A 87 22.66 -34.42 -0.80
CA THR A 87 23.51 -34.57 0.39
C THR A 87 22.73 -34.65 1.70
N ASP A 88 21.62 -33.92 1.84
CA ASP A 88 20.78 -34.00 3.04
C ASP A 88 20.03 -35.34 3.11
N MET A 89 19.60 -35.87 1.96
CA MET A 89 19.01 -37.20 1.86
C MET A 89 20.05 -38.30 2.18
N GLN A 90 21.27 -38.16 1.65
CA GLN A 90 22.39 -39.05 1.96
C GLN A 90 22.76 -39.00 3.45
N ARG A 91 22.76 -37.81 4.05
CA ARG A 91 23.06 -37.61 5.48
C ARG A 91 21.98 -38.21 6.37
N MET A 92 20.71 -38.09 6.00
CA MET A 92 19.61 -38.80 6.68
C MET A 92 19.74 -40.32 6.53
N GLU A 93 20.15 -40.83 5.37
CA GLU A 93 20.41 -42.27 5.15
C GLU A 93 21.61 -42.77 5.98
N ASP A 94 22.67 -41.97 6.11
CA ASP A 94 23.85 -42.26 6.93
C ASP A 94 23.52 -42.21 8.43
N GLU A 95 22.73 -41.22 8.87
CA GLU A 95 22.20 -41.14 10.23
C GLU A 95 21.30 -42.35 10.56
N LEU A 96 20.41 -42.72 9.64
CA LEU A 96 19.54 -43.89 9.78
C LEU A 96 20.36 -45.20 9.81
N SER A 97 21.40 -45.31 9.00
CA SER A 97 22.31 -46.45 8.96
C SER A 97 23.13 -46.57 10.26
N SER A 98 23.61 -45.44 10.79
CA SER A 98 24.34 -45.39 12.07
C SER A 98 23.46 -45.77 13.27
N LEU A 99 22.17 -45.39 13.25
CA LEU A 99 21.16 -45.76 14.26
C LEU A 99 20.81 -47.26 14.20
N ILE A 100 20.82 -47.85 13.00
CA ILE A 100 20.63 -49.29 12.82
C ILE A 100 21.85 -50.07 13.33
N GLN A 101 23.06 -49.54 13.10
CA GLN A 101 24.32 -50.17 13.52
C GLN A 101 24.50 -50.12 15.05
N THR A 102 24.20 -48.99 15.68
CA THR A 102 24.20 -48.86 17.15
C THR A 102 23.13 -49.75 17.81
N LYS A 103 21.95 -49.93 17.18
CA LYS A 103 20.94 -50.88 17.66
C LYS A 103 21.37 -52.34 17.51
N GLN A 104 22.13 -52.69 16.46
CA GLN A 104 22.68 -54.04 16.29
C GLN A 104 23.80 -54.34 17.30
N GLU A 105 24.66 -53.36 17.61
CA GLU A 105 25.69 -53.49 18.65
C GLU A 105 25.10 -53.61 20.06
N GLN A 106 24.05 -52.83 20.37
CA GLN A 106 23.32 -52.95 21.64
C GLN A 106 22.58 -54.30 21.79
N ALA A 107 22.08 -54.87 20.69
CA ALA A 107 21.42 -56.18 20.69
C ALA A 107 22.41 -57.34 20.88
N LEU A 108 23.66 -57.21 20.40
CA LEU A 108 24.72 -58.19 20.60
C LEU A 108 25.20 -58.24 22.06
N ILE A 109 25.32 -57.07 22.72
CA ILE A 109 25.77 -56.96 24.12
C ILE A 109 24.73 -57.51 25.12
N GLN A 110 23.42 -57.42 24.82
CA GLN A 110 22.37 -57.95 25.70
C GLN A 110 22.17 -59.49 25.61
N SER A 111 22.81 -60.16 24.66
CA SER A 111 22.64 -61.61 24.43
C SER A 111 23.49 -62.52 25.32
N TRP A 112 24.40 -61.97 26.15
CA TRP A 112 25.36 -62.74 26.96
C TRP A 112 25.07 -62.82 28.46
N SER A 113 23.93 -62.33 28.95
CA SER A 113 23.58 -62.47 30.37
C SER A 113 22.11 -62.77 30.60
N HIS A 114 21.75 -64.06 30.67
CA HIS A 114 21.13 -64.70 31.86
C HIS A 114 20.45 -66.04 31.57
N LYS A 115 20.61 -67.00 32.50
CA LYS A 115 19.84 -68.25 32.66
C LYS A 115 18.59 -68.05 33.53
N PRO A 116 17.58 -68.95 33.47
CA PRO A 116 16.18 -68.61 33.72
C PRO A 116 15.57 -69.19 35.02
N SER A 117 14.46 -68.63 35.49
CA SER A 117 13.23 -69.39 35.81
C SER A 117 12.04 -68.56 36.34
N SER A 118 10.94 -68.66 35.56
CA SER A 118 9.54 -68.89 36.00
C SER A 118 8.81 -67.77 36.78
N SER A 119 7.60 -67.35 36.44
CA SER A 119 6.45 -68.13 35.97
C SER A 119 5.38 -67.25 35.30
N ASN A 120 4.78 -67.79 34.23
CA ASN A 120 3.37 -67.74 33.77
C ASN A 120 2.48 -66.55 34.21
N ARG A 121 1.77 -65.84 33.32
CA ARG A 121 0.88 -66.37 32.28
C ARG A 121 0.41 -65.24 31.33
N ARG A 122 0.25 -65.64 30.06
CA ARG A 122 -0.74 -65.18 29.05
C ARG A 122 -0.62 -63.77 28.47
N SER A 123 0.33 -63.70 27.55
CA SER A 123 0.36 -62.82 26.39
C SER A 123 -0.49 -63.35 25.23
N LYS A 124 -1.03 -62.37 24.47
CA LYS A 124 -1.00 -62.20 23.01
C LYS A 124 -1.23 -63.43 22.11
N LYS A 125 -1.90 -63.16 20.99
CA LYS A 125 -1.36 -63.59 19.70
C LYS A 125 -1.57 -62.50 18.64
N LYS A 126 -0.48 -61.76 18.39
CA LYS A 126 -0.04 -61.51 17.01
C LYS A 126 0.25 -62.87 16.38
N GLN A 127 0.00 -63.04 15.09
CA GLN A 127 0.87 -63.87 14.27
C GLN A 127 1.14 -63.17 12.94
N SER A 128 2.42 -62.94 12.73
CA SER A 128 3.08 -62.73 11.45
C SER A 128 3.18 -64.05 10.69
N ALA A 129 3.11 -64.01 9.36
CA ALA A 129 3.93 -64.84 8.47
C ALA A 129 3.88 -64.26 7.05
N THR A 130 5.04 -63.96 6.47
CA THR A 130 5.34 -63.96 5.02
C THR A 130 5.70 -65.40 4.60
N PRO A 131 5.84 -65.81 3.30
CA PRO A 131 5.94 -65.05 2.05
C PRO A 131 5.15 -65.67 0.85
N ILE A 132 5.46 -65.25 -0.39
CA ILE A 132 5.24 -65.90 -1.72
C ILE A 132 4.45 -65.02 -2.72
N ILE A 133 5.08 -64.81 -3.88
CA ILE A 133 4.54 -64.13 -5.06
C ILE A 133 3.31 -64.89 -5.60
N SER A 134 2.16 -64.21 -5.70
CA SER A 134 1.13 -64.49 -6.70
C SER A 134 0.22 -63.28 -6.90
N ILE A 135 -0.10 -63.06 -8.16
CA ILE A 135 -1.00 -62.08 -8.78
C ILE A 135 -2.36 -61.96 -8.06
N GLY A 136 -2.88 -60.73 -7.91
CA GLY A 136 -4.33 -60.43 -7.90
C GLY A 136 -4.87 -59.49 -6.81
N ASN A 137 -5.36 -58.31 -7.25
CA ASN A 137 -6.46 -57.47 -6.71
C ASN A 137 -6.39 -56.94 -5.25
N SER A 138 -6.85 -55.75 -4.86
CA SER A 138 -7.39 -54.55 -5.49
C SER A 138 -7.70 -53.59 -4.33
N HIS A 139 -6.90 -52.55 -4.09
CA HIS A 139 -7.34 -51.47 -3.19
C HIS A 139 -8.21 -50.51 -3.99
N SER A 140 -9.49 -50.87 -4.08
CA SER A 140 -10.53 -50.08 -4.73
C SER A 140 -10.96 -48.95 -3.82
N LEU A 141 -10.55 -47.73 -4.13
CA LEU A 141 -11.12 -46.54 -3.49
C LEU A 141 -12.60 -46.43 -3.90
N THR A 142 -13.46 -46.04 -2.94
CA THR A 142 -14.92 -46.02 -3.11
C THR A 142 -15.48 -44.65 -2.77
N CYS A 143 -16.27 -44.09 -3.68
CA CYS A 143 -16.96 -42.83 -3.48
C CYS A 143 -18.10 -43.01 -2.49
N ILE A 144 -18.06 -42.27 -1.39
CA ILE A 144 -19.06 -42.37 -0.31
C ILE A 144 -20.41 -41.78 -0.74
N MET A 145 -20.42 -40.81 -1.67
CA MET A 145 -21.64 -40.12 -2.12
C MET A 145 -22.56 -41.01 -2.97
N CYS A 146 -21.97 -41.88 -3.80
CA CYS A 146 -22.72 -42.71 -4.75
C CYS A 146 -22.37 -44.21 -4.68
N GLY A 147 -21.52 -44.60 -3.73
CA GLY A 147 -21.14 -45.99 -3.46
C GLY A 147 -20.25 -46.66 -4.53
N LYS A 148 -19.82 -45.93 -5.56
CA LYS A 148 -19.06 -46.48 -6.68
C LYS A 148 -17.62 -46.79 -6.25
N SER A 149 -17.16 -48.03 -6.43
CA SER A 149 -15.82 -48.51 -6.06
C SER A 149 -14.92 -48.77 -7.27
N ASN A 150 -13.62 -48.94 -7.02
CA ASN A 150 -12.53 -49.24 -7.98
C ASN A 150 -11.77 -48.04 -8.56
N PHE A 151 -11.73 -46.91 -7.87
CA PHE A 151 -10.79 -45.84 -8.23
C PHE A 151 -9.36 -46.26 -7.88
N LYS A 152 -8.42 -46.06 -8.82
CA LYS A 152 -7.05 -46.57 -8.73
C LYS A 152 -6.10 -45.58 -8.05
N SER A 153 -6.47 -44.31 -7.97
CA SER A 153 -5.76 -43.30 -7.18
C SER A 153 -6.71 -42.33 -6.46
N PRO A 154 -6.22 -41.63 -5.42
CA PRO A 154 -6.97 -40.56 -4.75
C PRO A 154 -7.36 -39.40 -5.67
N GLU A 155 -6.57 -39.08 -6.70
CA GLU A 155 -6.92 -38.02 -7.66
C GLU A 155 -8.08 -38.44 -8.59
N GLU A 156 -8.15 -39.71 -9.01
CA GLU A 156 -9.31 -40.24 -9.74
C GLU A 156 -10.59 -40.21 -8.89
N LEU A 157 -10.48 -40.57 -7.60
CA LEU A 157 -11.58 -40.47 -6.66
C LEU A 157 -11.99 -39.00 -6.45
N GLY A 158 -11.03 -38.09 -6.29
CA GLY A 158 -11.28 -36.66 -6.10
C GLY A 158 -11.99 -36.01 -7.30
N THR A 159 -11.56 -36.36 -8.51
CA THR A 159 -12.20 -35.92 -9.76
C THR A 159 -13.60 -36.51 -9.91
N HIS A 160 -13.80 -37.77 -9.52
CA HIS A 160 -15.13 -38.39 -9.54
C HIS A 160 -16.05 -37.81 -8.46
N VAL A 161 -15.57 -37.52 -7.25
CA VAL A 161 -16.37 -36.87 -6.19
C VAL A 161 -16.82 -35.47 -6.63
N ALA A 162 -15.96 -34.74 -7.35
CA ALA A 162 -16.31 -33.44 -7.92
C ALA A 162 -17.36 -33.51 -9.05
N LEU A 163 -17.62 -34.71 -9.60
CA LEU A 163 -18.53 -34.95 -10.73
C LEU A 163 -19.67 -35.95 -10.40
N CYS A 164 -19.70 -36.54 -9.19
CA CYS A 164 -20.72 -37.53 -8.82
C CYS A 164 -22.00 -36.81 -8.35
N ASP A 165 -22.84 -36.47 -9.32
CA ASP A 165 -24.24 -36.06 -9.10
C ASP A 165 -25.08 -37.28 -8.68
N GLY A 166 -25.07 -37.57 -7.39
CA GLY A 166 -25.83 -38.66 -6.77
C GLY A 166 -27.28 -38.28 -6.46
N GLY A 167 -28.10 -38.08 -7.50
CA GLY A 167 -29.54 -38.35 -7.45
C GLY A 167 -30.49 -37.30 -6.84
N GLY A 168 -30.88 -36.32 -7.66
CA GLY A 168 -32.25 -35.83 -7.86
C GLY A 168 -33.12 -35.44 -6.64
N GLY A 169 -33.22 -34.13 -6.40
CA GLY A 169 -34.28 -33.52 -5.58
C GLY A 169 -33.87 -32.12 -5.13
N GLY A 170 -34.49 -31.09 -5.70
CA GLY A 170 -34.10 -29.68 -5.58
C GLY A 170 -34.01 -29.18 -4.13
N ILE A 171 -32.88 -28.53 -3.84
CA ILE A 171 -32.66 -27.70 -2.66
C ILE A 171 -31.99 -26.45 -3.20
N SER A 172 -32.54 -25.26 -2.90
CA SER A 172 -31.99 -24.00 -3.41
C SER A 172 -30.73 -23.59 -2.64
N MET A 173 -29.86 -22.79 -3.25
CA MET A 173 -28.59 -22.32 -2.64
C MET A 173 -28.84 -21.60 -1.30
N GLU A 174 -30.00 -20.98 -1.13
CA GLU A 174 -30.42 -20.31 0.11
C GLU A 174 -30.71 -21.29 1.26
N GLU A 175 -31.20 -22.51 0.98
CA GLU A 175 -31.40 -23.55 2.01
C GLU A 175 -30.09 -24.24 2.44
N LEU A 176 -29.04 -24.18 1.60
CA LEU A 176 -27.70 -24.66 1.95
C LEU A 176 -26.97 -23.68 2.90
N GLU A 177 -27.18 -22.37 2.70
CA GLU A 177 -26.62 -21.31 3.55
C GLU A 177 -27.25 -21.23 4.95
N GLU A 178 -28.45 -21.80 5.10
CA GLU A 178 -29.16 -21.88 6.39
C GLU A 178 -28.71 -23.10 7.22
N LYS A 179 -28.33 -24.22 6.58
CA LYS A 179 -27.83 -25.43 7.28
C LYS A 179 -26.36 -25.35 7.71
N VAL A 180 -25.54 -24.54 7.03
CA VAL A 180 -24.15 -24.25 7.45
C VAL A 180 -24.12 -23.32 8.66
N ARG A 181 -25.19 -22.56 8.91
CA ARG A 181 -25.29 -21.60 10.02
C ARG A 181 -25.55 -22.22 11.40
N ASN A 182 -25.84 -23.53 11.48
CA ASN A 182 -26.21 -24.22 12.71
C ASN A 182 -25.23 -25.35 13.14
N VAL A 183 -23.96 -25.28 12.71
CA VAL A 183 -22.91 -26.18 13.24
C VAL A 183 -22.24 -25.52 14.45
N ASP A 184 -22.40 -26.13 15.62
CA ASP A 184 -21.77 -25.72 16.89
C ASP A 184 -20.24 -25.88 16.83
N PRO A 185 -19.44 -24.81 17.10
CA PRO A 185 -17.99 -24.86 17.04
C PRO A 185 -17.30 -25.74 18.11
N ASN A 186 -18.03 -26.32 19.07
CA ASN A 186 -17.43 -27.03 20.22
C ASN A 186 -17.42 -28.56 20.15
N ALA A 187 -17.79 -29.19 19.03
CA ALA A 187 -17.68 -30.65 18.91
C ALA A 187 -16.32 -31.06 18.34
N ILE A 188 -15.27 -31.01 19.17
CA ILE A 188 -14.15 -31.98 19.30
C ILE A 188 -13.25 -31.41 20.41
N MET A 189 -13.50 -31.84 21.65
CA MET A 189 -12.53 -31.81 22.73
C MET A 189 -12.13 -33.24 23.09
N GLY A 190 -10.85 -33.41 23.43
CA GLY A 190 -10.39 -34.50 24.30
C GLY A 190 -9.00 -35.04 23.95
N PHE A 191 -7.94 -34.53 24.57
CA PHE A 191 -7.36 -35.13 25.79
C PHE A 191 -6.27 -34.23 26.39
N ASP A 192 -6.42 -33.95 27.69
CA ASP A 192 -5.60 -33.11 28.57
C ASP A 192 -4.34 -33.80 29.14
N ASP A 193 -3.38 -32.93 29.49
CA ASP A 193 -2.49 -32.88 30.67
C ASP A 193 -1.54 -34.02 31.08
N ALA A 194 -0.27 -33.65 31.28
CA ALA A 194 0.38 -33.69 32.61
C ALA A 194 1.82 -33.09 32.65
N ARG A 195 1.99 -32.08 33.52
CA ARG A 195 3.18 -31.71 34.34
C ARG A 195 4.41 -31.14 33.59
N GLY A 196 5.04 -30.02 33.97
CA GLY A 196 5.15 -29.31 35.24
C GLY A 196 6.63 -29.20 35.62
N ASN A 197 7.19 -27.97 35.68
CA ASN A 197 8.17 -27.50 36.66
C ASN A 197 8.72 -26.10 36.31
N GLU A 198 8.51 -25.17 37.25
CA GLU A 198 9.45 -24.20 37.83
C GLU A 198 10.53 -23.58 36.92
N GLU A 199 10.39 -22.29 36.62
CA GLU A 199 11.51 -21.41 36.23
C GLU A 199 11.66 -20.30 37.27
N GLU A 200 12.86 -20.27 37.84
CA GLU A 200 13.35 -19.32 38.84
C GLU A 200 13.64 -17.96 38.19
N GLU A 201 13.36 -16.89 38.94
CA GLU A 201 13.81 -15.53 38.67
C GLU A 201 15.33 -15.45 38.92
N GLU A 202 16.10 -15.00 37.93
CA GLU A 202 17.48 -14.52 38.17
C GLU A 202 17.62 -13.06 37.75
N ASP A 203 17.94 -12.26 38.77
CA ASP A 203 18.38 -10.87 38.74
C ASP A 203 19.66 -10.71 37.92
N TYR A 204 19.68 -9.74 37.00
CA TYR A 204 20.94 -9.27 36.40
C TYR A 204 21.43 -8.03 37.14
N GLU A 205 22.47 -8.25 37.96
CA GLU A 205 23.25 -7.20 38.60
C GLU A 205 24.13 -6.42 37.61
N ASP A 206 24.17 -5.15 37.94
CA ASP A 206 24.91 -4.01 37.41
C ASP A 206 26.43 -4.18 37.60
N TYR A 207 27.22 -3.90 36.57
CA TYR A 207 28.66 -3.66 36.71
C TYR A 207 29.07 -2.41 35.94
N ASP A 208 29.02 -1.29 36.67
CA ASP A 208 29.86 -0.11 36.50
C ASP A 208 31.35 -0.48 36.65
N LEU A 209 32.17 -0.16 35.65
CA LEU A 209 33.61 0.03 35.82
C LEU A 209 34.13 1.19 34.95
N HIS A 210 34.15 2.35 35.61
CA HIS A 210 35.16 3.41 35.60
C HIS A 210 36.14 3.58 34.41
N ASP A 211 36.03 4.77 33.81
CA ASP A 211 37.11 5.55 33.20
C ASP A 211 38.33 5.72 34.14
N ASN A 212 39.55 5.57 33.60
CA ASN A 212 40.52 6.68 33.53
C ASN A 212 41.87 6.31 32.90
N ASP A 213 42.30 7.23 32.03
CA ASP A 213 43.66 7.69 31.73
C ASP A 213 44.70 6.70 31.17
N LYS A 214 45.10 6.94 29.90
CA LYS A 214 46.34 7.71 29.64
C LYS A 214 46.54 8.04 28.15
N GLN A 215 47.05 9.25 28.00
CA GLN A 215 47.55 9.94 26.83
C GLN A 215 48.96 9.43 26.51
N GLU A 216 49.25 9.09 25.26
CA GLU A 216 50.60 9.03 24.70
C GLU A 216 50.51 9.24 23.18
N ASP A 217 51.08 10.36 22.74
CA ASP A 217 51.52 10.65 21.39
C ASP A 217 52.77 9.81 21.09
N ASP A 218 52.98 9.36 19.85
CA ASP A 218 54.25 9.48 19.11
C ASP A 218 54.19 8.78 17.73
N ASP A 219 55.09 9.26 16.88
CA ASP A 219 55.18 9.22 15.42
C ASP A 219 55.69 7.91 14.79
N ASP A 220 55.53 7.85 13.45
CA ASP A 220 56.34 7.19 12.41
C ASP A 220 56.67 5.68 12.49
N ASP A 221 56.26 4.91 11.48
CA ASP A 221 57.20 4.40 10.46
C ASP A 221 56.50 3.55 9.38
N ASP A 222 57.02 3.70 8.17
CA ASP A 222 56.68 3.01 6.92
C ASP A 222 56.80 1.48 7.02
N ASP A 223 55.90 0.76 6.35
CA ASP A 223 56.21 -0.57 5.82
C ASP A 223 55.40 -0.89 4.55
N ASP A 224 56.15 -1.08 3.47
CA ASP A 224 55.74 -1.50 2.13
C ASP A 224 55.00 -2.85 2.11
N ILE A 225 53.83 -2.92 1.46
CA ILE A 225 53.21 -4.19 1.03
C ILE A 225 52.94 -4.15 -0.48
N PRO A 226 53.38 -5.16 -1.28
CA PRO A 226 53.40 -5.06 -2.74
C PRO A 226 52.04 -5.38 -3.38
N GLY A 227 51.60 -4.47 -4.26
CA GLY A 227 51.06 -4.80 -5.59
C GLY A 227 49.84 -5.70 -5.72
N LEU A 228 48.65 -5.20 -5.36
CA LEU A 228 47.39 -5.67 -5.96
C LEU A 228 47.14 -4.87 -7.24
N ALA A 229 47.28 -5.54 -8.39
CA ALA A 229 46.99 -4.95 -9.69
C ALA A 229 45.48 -4.63 -9.79
N MET A 230 45.13 -3.36 -9.68
CA MET A 230 43.82 -2.84 -10.07
C MET A 230 43.63 -3.01 -11.58
N GLY A 231 42.86 -4.03 -11.97
CA GLY A 231 42.39 -4.17 -13.34
C GLY A 231 41.39 -3.06 -13.66
N LYS A 232 41.79 -2.10 -14.50
CA LYS A 232 40.89 -1.09 -15.07
C LYS A 232 40.07 -1.79 -16.16
N TRP A 233 38.75 -1.91 -15.96
CA TRP A 233 37.86 -2.43 -17.00
C TRP A 233 37.86 -1.47 -18.20
N ASP A 234 38.12 -2.02 -19.39
CA ASP A 234 38.36 -1.34 -20.65
C ASP A 234 37.08 -1.02 -21.45
N GLY A 235 35.93 -1.43 -20.93
CA GLY A 235 34.63 -1.18 -21.56
C GLY A 235 34.27 -2.19 -22.66
N GLU A 236 35.07 -3.25 -22.85
CA GLU A 236 34.69 -4.39 -23.68
C GLU A 236 34.08 -5.52 -22.82
N SER A 237 33.13 -6.26 -23.39
CA SER A 237 32.51 -7.40 -22.72
C SER A 237 33.53 -8.52 -22.60
N PRO A 238 33.75 -9.12 -21.41
CA PRO A 238 34.60 -10.30 -21.27
C PRO A 238 34.04 -11.55 -21.98
N PHE A 239 32.85 -11.44 -22.60
CA PHE A 239 32.16 -12.51 -23.30
C PHE A 239 32.11 -12.35 -24.84
N GLY A 240 32.77 -11.31 -25.39
CA GLY A 240 32.80 -11.09 -26.84
C GLY A 240 31.42 -10.75 -27.44
N VAL A 241 31.41 -10.43 -28.74
CA VAL A 241 30.18 -10.26 -29.54
C VAL A 241 29.42 -11.59 -29.53
N ALA A 242 28.09 -11.54 -29.48
CA ALA A 242 27.13 -12.63 -29.23
C ALA A 242 27.21 -13.90 -30.13
N ASP A 243 28.26 -14.07 -30.93
CA ASP A 243 28.41 -15.14 -31.92
C ASP A 243 29.56 -16.13 -31.64
N ASN A 244 30.36 -16.00 -30.57
CA ASN A 244 31.43 -16.98 -30.29
C ASN A 244 31.71 -17.18 -28.79
N ILE A 245 31.08 -18.19 -28.19
CA ILE A 245 31.45 -18.76 -26.89
C ILE A 245 32.58 -19.80 -27.12
N PRO A 246 33.75 -19.68 -26.48
CA PRO A 246 34.77 -20.73 -26.55
C PRO A 246 34.35 -21.97 -25.75
N GLN A 247 34.26 -23.11 -26.44
CA GLN A 247 34.12 -24.43 -25.82
C GLN A 247 35.37 -24.75 -25.00
N LEU A 248 35.29 -24.60 -23.68
CA LEU A 248 36.21 -25.25 -22.75
C LEU A 248 35.42 -25.69 -21.51
N ILE A 249 34.95 -26.93 -21.54
CA ILE A 249 34.93 -27.90 -20.42
C ILE A 249 34.69 -29.27 -21.06
N SER A 250 35.72 -30.12 -21.10
CA SER A 250 35.56 -31.57 -21.30
C SER A 250 35.77 -32.27 -19.96
N SER A 251 34.68 -32.51 -19.22
CA SER A 251 34.58 -33.60 -18.25
C SER A 251 33.14 -33.75 -17.76
N SER A 252 32.39 -34.62 -18.43
CA SER A 252 31.38 -35.53 -17.88
C SER A 252 30.64 -35.15 -16.58
N LYS A 253 29.75 -34.16 -16.63
CA LYS A 253 28.47 -34.13 -15.90
C LYS A 253 27.46 -33.48 -16.85
N THR A 254 26.33 -34.14 -17.11
CA THR A 254 25.24 -33.58 -17.93
C THR A 254 24.73 -32.30 -17.27
N THR A 255 25.27 -31.15 -17.69
CA THR A 255 24.78 -29.82 -17.30
C THR A 255 23.47 -29.59 -18.02
N LEU A 256 22.41 -29.33 -17.26
CA LEU A 256 21.11 -28.93 -17.78
C LEU A 256 21.28 -27.74 -18.75
N THR A 257 20.52 -27.74 -19.83
CA THR A 257 20.41 -26.58 -20.73
C THR A 257 19.77 -25.39 -19.99
N GLU A 258 19.96 -24.17 -20.51
CA GLU A 258 19.34 -22.96 -19.92
C GLU A 258 17.81 -23.08 -19.82
N GLU A 259 17.17 -23.67 -20.82
CA GLU A 259 15.72 -23.93 -20.81
C GLU A 259 15.33 -24.95 -19.73
N GLU A 260 16.10 -26.02 -19.54
CA GLU A 260 15.85 -27.01 -18.50
C GLU A 260 16.06 -26.43 -17.09
N MET A 261 17.11 -25.61 -16.90
CA MET A 261 17.33 -24.90 -15.63
C MET A 261 16.20 -23.92 -15.32
N LEU A 262 15.76 -23.15 -16.32
CA LEU A 262 14.64 -22.22 -16.18
C LEU A 262 13.34 -22.97 -15.83
N LEU A 263 13.04 -24.06 -16.54
CA LEU A 263 11.85 -24.87 -16.27
C LEU A 263 11.89 -25.43 -14.86
N GLN A 264 13.02 -26.00 -14.44
CA GLN A 264 13.18 -26.54 -13.10
C GLN A 264 13.01 -25.44 -12.03
N TYR A 265 13.62 -24.28 -12.23
CA TYR A 265 13.46 -23.13 -11.34
C TYR A 265 11.99 -22.73 -11.20
N GLN A 266 11.28 -22.60 -12.31
CA GLN A 266 9.86 -22.21 -12.36
C GLN A 266 8.92 -23.27 -11.78
N THR A 267 9.33 -24.55 -11.71
CA THR A 267 8.57 -25.58 -10.99
C THR A 267 8.75 -25.53 -9.47
N MET A 268 9.85 -24.93 -9.00
CA MET A 268 10.19 -24.86 -7.58
C MET A 268 9.83 -23.52 -6.94
N HIS A 269 9.75 -22.45 -7.73
CA HIS A 269 9.55 -21.08 -7.25
C HIS A 269 8.30 -20.45 -7.87
N ASP A 270 7.53 -19.75 -7.03
CA ASP A 270 6.41 -18.93 -7.47
C ASP A 270 6.91 -17.64 -8.13
N ASP A 271 6.54 -17.41 -9.39
CA ASP A 271 6.98 -16.24 -10.13
C ASP A 271 6.39 -14.92 -9.62
N GLU A 272 5.34 -14.97 -8.78
CA GLU A 272 4.76 -13.77 -8.19
C GLU A 272 5.60 -13.22 -7.01
N GLN A 273 6.49 -14.04 -6.46
CA GLN A 273 7.36 -13.75 -5.32
C GLN A 273 8.80 -13.47 -5.76
N ILE A 274 9.52 -12.67 -4.98
CA ILE A 274 10.94 -12.42 -5.20
C ILE A 274 11.73 -13.49 -4.46
N ASP A 275 12.52 -14.26 -5.21
CA ASP A 275 13.47 -15.20 -4.64
C ASP A 275 14.70 -14.45 -4.11
N ASN A 276 14.66 -14.15 -2.82
CA ASN A 276 15.75 -13.46 -2.13
C ASN A 276 17.05 -14.30 -2.09
N THR A 277 16.96 -15.63 -2.17
CA THR A 277 18.14 -16.50 -2.16
C THR A 277 18.86 -16.42 -3.51
N LEU A 278 18.14 -16.53 -4.63
CA LEU A 278 18.72 -16.30 -5.95
C LEU A 278 19.29 -14.88 -6.08
N LEU A 279 18.57 -13.88 -5.57
CA LEU A 279 19.03 -12.50 -5.59
C LEU A 279 20.34 -12.31 -4.78
N LEU A 280 20.46 -12.99 -3.64
CA LEU A 280 21.69 -12.99 -2.84
C LEU A 280 22.86 -13.66 -3.58
N GLU A 281 22.64 -14.81 -4.21
CA GLU A 281 23.66 -15.50 -5.02
C GLU A 281 24.08 -14.67 -6.24
N LEU A 282 23.14 -14.01 -6.90
CA LEU A 282 23.44 -13.05 -7.97
C LEU A 282 24.29 -11.88 -7.43
N LEU A 283 23.97 -11.34 -6.25
CA LEU A 283 24.76 -10.27 -5.68
C LEU A 283 26.19 -10.73 -5.36
N LYS A 284 26.37 -11.95 -4.80
CA LYS A 284 27.69 -12.57 -4.60
C LYS A 284 28.46 -12.69 -5.91
N TYR A 285 27.80 -13.17 -6.96
CA TYR A 285 28.38 -13.24 -8.29
C TYR A 285 28.84 -11.87 -8.80
N ILE A 286 27.99 -10.83 -8.70
CA ILE A 286 28.33 -9.46 -9.14
C ILE A 286 29.56 -8.94 -8.40
N VAL A 287 29.67 -9.15 -7.08
CA VAL A 287 30.80 -8.63 -6.29
C VAL A 287 32.10 -9.41 -6.50
N GLN A 288 32.02 -10.69 -6.88
CA GLN A 288 33.18 -11.53 -7.21
C GLN A 288 33.60 -11.45 -8.69
N SER A 289 32.72 -10.92 -9.55
CA SER A 289 32.94 -10.89 -11.00
C SER A 289 34.05 -9.93 -11.44
N SER A 290 34.62 -10.21 -12.61
CA SER A 290 35.60 -9.36 -13.28
C SER A 290 35.01 -8.12 -13.98
N TYR A 291 33.69 -7.91 -13.90
CA TYR A 291 33.00 -6.77 -14.54
C TYR A 291 33.40 -5.39 -13.95
N GLY A 292 34.28 -5.36 -12.94
CA GLY A 292 34.91 -4.16 -12.40
C GLY A 292 34.13 -3.51 -11.26
N ASP A 293 34.55 -2.29 -10.90
CA ASP A 293 33.97 -1.52 -9.80
C ASP A 293 32.63 -0.88 -10.15
N GLY A 294 31.84 -0.48 -9.15
CA GLY A 294 30.63 0.30 -9.35
C GLY A 294 29.54 -0.04 -8.35
N ALA A 295 28.58 0.87 -8.19
CA ALA A 295 27.46 0.67 -7.31
C ALA A 295 26.45 -0.31 -7.93
N VAL A 296 25.81 -1.10 -7.06
CA VAL A 296 24.69 -1.98 -7.41
C VAL A 296 23.39 -1.30 -7.01
N LEU A 297 22.44 -1.17 -7.94
CA LEU A 297 21.10 -0.65 -7.70
C LEU A 297 20.08 -1.78 -7.90
N ILE A 298 19.37 -2.14 -6.83
CA ILE A 298 18.39 -3.23 -6.82
C ILE A 298 16.99 -2.63 -6.70
N PHE A 299 16.10 -2.96 -7.65
CA PHE A 299 14.71 -2.51 -7.64
C PHE A 299 13.80 -3.52 -6.95
N PHE A 300 13.03 -3.07 -5.97
CA PHE A 300 12.02 -3.82 -5.24
C PHE A 300 10.63 -3.19 -5.37
N PRO A 301 9.54 -3.96 -5.15
CA PRO A 301 8.18 -3.46 -5.25
C PRO A 301 7.78 -2.56 -4.07
N GLY A 302 8.38 -2.72 -2.88
CA GLY A 302 8.01 -1.95 -1.71
C GLY A 302 8.95 -2.08 -0.51
N TRP A 303 8.54 -1.46 0.59
CA TRP A 303 9.34 -1.37 1.83
C TRP A 303 9.59 -2.72 2.52
N GLN A 304 8.59 -3.61 2.48
CA GLN A 304 8.69 -4.91 3.14
C GLN A 304 9.82 -5.73 2.51
N GLU A 305 9.82 -5.83 1.19
CA GLU A 305 10.78 -6.61 0.41
C GLU A 305 12.20 -6.02 0.56
N ILE A 306 12.32 -4.68 0.57
CA ILE A 306 13.58 -3.98 0.86
C ILE A 306 14.11 -4.35 2.26
N THR A 307 13.26 -4.33 3.28
CA THR A 307 13.68 -4.56 4.67
C THR A 307 14.10 -6.01 4.88
N GLU A 308 13.34 -6.96 4.33
CA GLU A 308 13.65 -8.39 4.40
C GLU A 308 15.01 -8.69 3.76
N PHE A 309 15.27 -8.16 2.56
CA PHE A 309 16.54 -8.37 1.89
C PHE A 309 17.69 -7.62 2.57
N GLN A 310 17.46 -6.41 3.11
CA GLN A 310 18.46 -5.69 3.89
C GLN A 310 18.92 -6.50 5.11
N MET A 311 17.98 -7.07 5.88
CA MET A 311 18.30 -7.91 7.03
C MET A 311 19.08 -9.17 6.63
N MET A 312 18.76 -9.76 5.47
CA MET A 312 19.50 -10.89 4.92
C MET A 312 20.94 -10.50 4.58
N LEU A 313 21.17 -9.34 3.96
CA LEU A 313 22.52 -8.85 3.66
C LEU A 313 23.32 -8.54 4.93
N GLU A 314 22.72 -7.86 5.90
CA GLU A 314 23.37 -7.51 7.18
C GLU A 314 23.77 -8.74 8.00
N SER A 315 23.14 -9.89 7.77
CA SER A 315 23.43 -11.16 8.45
C SER A 315 24.32 -12.12 7.65
N THR A 316 24.67 -11.79 6.41
CA THR A 316 25.38 -12.70 5.49
C THR A 316 26.78 -12.18 5.13
N PRO A 317 27.86 -12.95 5.36
CA PRO A 317 29.19 -12.60 4.85
C PRO A 317 29.25 -12.62 3.30
N PRO A 318 29.98 -11.70 2.65
CA PRO A 318 30.78 -10.62 3.23
C PRO A 318 30.00 -9.31 3.47
N PHE A 319 28.70 -9.27 3.16
CA PHE A 319 27.89 -8.04 3.13
C PHE A 319 27.66 -7.38 4.50
N HIS A 320 27.88 -8.10 5.60
CA HIS A 320 27.90 -7.51 6.94
C HIS A 320 29.11 -6.58 7.18
N ASN A 321 30.17 -6.67 6.37
CA ASN A 321 31.38 -5.86 6.52
C ASN A 321 31.16 -4.46 5.94
N VAL A 322 30.85 -3.50 6.82
CA VAL A 322 30.61 -2.09 6.46
C VAL A 322 31.86 -1.38 5.92
N ALA A 323 33.07 -1.93 6.12
CA ALA A 323 34.27 -1.38 5.50
C ALA A 323 34.36 -1.73 4.00
N GLU A 324 33.71 -2.82 3.57
CA GLU A 324 33.71 -3.29 2.18
C GLU A 324 32.38 -2.98 1.46
N TYR A 325 31.25 -2.97 2.17
CA TYR A 325 29.92 -2.83 1.58
C TYR A 325 29.05 -1.83 2.34
N ASN A 326 28.56 -0.81 1.65
CA ASN A 326 27.67 0.19 2.22
C ASN A 326 26.26 0.04 1.63
N LEU A 327 25.32 -0.36 2.50
CA LEU A 327 23.91 -0.50 2.15
C LEU A 327 23.16 0.83 2.28
N PHE A 328 22.39 1.19 1.26
CA PHE A 328 21.50 2.37 1.27
C PHE A 328 20.10 2.00 0.84
N VAL A 329 19.10 2.58 1.50
CA VAL A 329 17.69 2.38 1.15
C VAL A 329 17.11 3.63 0.50
N LEU A 330 16.47 3.44 -0.65
CA LEU A 330 15.72 4.47 -1.38
C LEU A 330 14.24 4.11 -1.46
N HIS A 331 13.47 4.68 -0.53
CA HIS A 331 12.02 4.60 -0.52
C HIS A 331 11.44 5.97 -0.18
N SER A 332 10.26 6.29 -0.72
CA SER A 332 9.63 7.61 -0.55
C SER A 332 9.43 7.99 0.92
N GLY A 333 9.20 7.01 1.80
CA GLY A 333 9.05 7.18 3.26
C GLY A 333 10.35 7.38 4.05
N VAL A 334 11.53 7.20 3.44
CA VAL A 334 12.84 7.40 4.10
C VAL A 334 13.14 8.89 4.24
N PRO A 335 13.78 9.34 5.34
CA PRO A 335 14.17 10.74 5.50
C PRO A 335 15.04 11.27 4.35
N SER A 336 14.79 12.49 3.89
CA SER A 336 15.55 13.10 2.78
C SER A 336 17.06 13.21 3.05
N LYS A 337 17.48 13.33 4.33
CA LYS A 337 18.91 13.33 4.69
C LYS A 337 19.55 11.99 4.38
N ASP A 338 18.86 10.88 4.64
CA ASP A 338 19.36 9.54 4.39
C ASP A 338 19.28 9.18 2.91
N GLN A 339 18.21 9.58 2.22
CA GLN A 339 18.14 9.47 0.76
C GLN A 339 19.32 10.19 0.09
N ARG A 340 19.72 11.37 0.58
CA ARG A 340 20.85 12.12 0.00
C ARG A 340 22.22 11.45 0.18
N LYS A 341 22.37 10.55 1.15
CA LYS A 341 23.64 9.82 1.34
C LYS A 341 23.96 8.94 0.12
N VAL A 342 22.94 8.48 -0.60
CA VAL A 342 23.11 7.65 -1.80
C VAL A 342 23.93 8.33 -2.90
N PHE A 343 23.91 9.66 -2.98
CA PHE A 343 24.62 10.43 -4.00
C PHE A 343 26.12 10.61 -3.68
N GLN A 344 26.52 10.36 -2.43
CA GLN A 344 27.91 10.47 -2.02
C GLN A 344 28.64 9.19 -2.41
N ARG A 345 29.88 9.30 -2.89
CA ARG A 345 30.74 8.14 -3.09
C ARG A 345 31.13 7.54 -1.74
N CYS A 346 31.19 6.22 -1.66
CA CYS A 346 31.65 5.54 -0.45
C CYS A 346 33.14 5.82 -0.22
N LYS A 347 33.53 5.94 1.05
CA LYS A 347 34.94 6.13 1.45
C LYS A 347 35.65 4.77 1.47
N GLY A 348 36.98 4.77 1.28
CA GLY A 348 37.81 3.57 1.45
C GLY A 348 37.62 2.48 0.40
N GLY A 349 37.05 2.79 -0.77
CA GLY A 349 36.82 1.80 -1.83
C GLY A 349 35.63 0.86 -1.59
N ALA A 350 34.87 1.04 -0.50
CA ALA A 350 33.69 0.25 -0.20
C ALA A 350 32.66 0.30 -1.34
N ARG A 351 32.11 -0.85 -1.71
CA ARG A 351 31.10 -0.96 -2.76
C ARG A 351 29.73 -0.51 -2.23
N LYS A 352 29.08 0.34 -3.00
CA LYS A 352 27.73 0.84 -2.69
C LYS A 352 26.67 -0.15 -3.19
N ILE A 353 25.72 -0.51 -2.33
CA ILE A 353 24.54 -1.29 -2.70
C ILE A 353 23.30 -0.49 -2.31
N VAL A 354 22.43 -0.24 -3.28
CA VAL A 354 21.24 0.60 -3.13
C VAL A 354 19.99 -0.24 -3.34
N LEU A 355 19.16 -0.36 -2.30
CA LEU A 355 17.88 -1.05 -2.33
C LEU A 355 16.77 -0.01 -2.55
N ALA A 356 16.12 -0.04 -3.70
CA ALA A 356 15.25 1.05 -4.14
C ALA A 356 13.88 0.56 -4.63
N THR A 357 12.88 1.44 -4.54
CA THR A 357 11.62 1.30 -5.29
C THR A 357 11.71 2.03 -6.64
N ASN A 358 10.59 2.14 -7.37
CA ASN A 358 10.48 2.95 -8.59
C ASN A 358 10.88 4.44 -8.41
N ILE A 359 11.11 4.94 -7.19
CA ILE A 359 11.72 6.27 -6.97
C ILE A 359 13.07 6.45 -7.68
N ALA A 360 13.85 5.37 -7.83
CA ALA A 360 15.12 5.41 -8.56
C ALA A 360 14.96 5.30 -10.09
N GLU A 361 13.77 4.96 -10.57
CA GLU A 361 13.47 4.76 -12.00
C GLU A 361 13.37 6.07 -12.78
N THR A 362 12.86 7.14 -12.16
CA THR A 362 12.68 8.47 -12.77
C THR A 362 13.33 9.57 -11.93
N SER A 363 12.89 9.72 -10.67
CA SER A 363 13.10 10.89 -9.82
C SER A 363 14.51 11.08 -9.23
N VAL A 364 15.35 10.03 -9.22
CA VAL A 364 16.65 10.05 -8.53
C VAL A 364 17.77 9.56 -9.44
N THR A 365 18.88 10.30 -9.51
CA THR A 365 20.03 10.01 -10.38
C THR A 365 21.28 9.69 -9.55
N ILE A 366 21.70 8.43 -9.55
CA ILE A 366 22.90 7.99 -8.83
C ILE A 366 24.02 7.79 -9.84
N ASP A 367 25.11 8.55 -9.72
CA ASP A 367 26.11 8.67 -10.78
C ASP A 367 27.05 7.46 -10.89
N ASP A 368 27.29 6.73 -9.79
CA ASP A 368 28.25 5.64 -9.72
C ASP A 368 27.64 4.24 -9.92
N VAL A 369 26.37 4.15 -10.33
CA VAL A 369 25.70 2.88 -10.65
C VAL A 369 26.29 2.29 -11.92
N ALA A 370 26.80 1.06 -11.80
CA ALA A 370 27.28 0.25 -12.92
C ALA A 370 26.45 -1.02 -13.09
N PHE A 371 25.86 -1.52 -12.00
CA PHE A 371 25.07 -2.74 -11.98
C PHE A 371 23.63 -2.41 -11.56
N VAL A 372 22.66 -2.84 -12.35
CA VAL A 372 21.24 -2.80 -12.00
C VAL A 372 20.74 -4.22 -11.84
N VAL A 373 20.00 -4.49 -10.77
CA VAL A 373 19.24 -5.72 -10.60
C VAL A 373 17.76 -5.35 -10.54
N ASP A 374 17.01 -5.80 -11.53
CA ASP A 374 15.58 -5.55 -11.67
C ASP A 374 14.79 -6.80 -11.28
N THR A 375 14.09 -6.74 -10.14
CA THR A 375 13.18 -7.81 -9.73
C THR A 375 11.96 -7.94 -10.64
N GLY A 376 11.70 -6.97 -11.52
CA GLY A 376 10.56 -6.97 -12.44
C GLY A 376 9.22 -6.63 -11.79
N ARG A 377 9.20 -6.32 -10.49
CA ARG A 377 7.97 -6.06 -9.73
C ARG A 377 7.88 -4.60 -9.28
N ALA A 378 6.67 -4.09 -9.16
CA ALA A 378 6.34 -2.78 -8.59
C ALA A 378 4.98 -2.84 -7.88
N LYS A 379 4.77 -2.04 -6.83
CA LYS A 379 3.42 -1.82 -6.28
C LYS A 379 2.74 -0.70 -7.06
N GLU A 380 1.57 -0.99 -7.62
CA GLU A 380 0.78 0.00 -8.35
C GLU A 380 -0.54 0.30 -7.64
N LYS A 381 -0.84 1.60 -7.55
CA LYS A 381 -2.11 2.10 -7.05
C LYS A 381 -3.08 2.21 -8.22
N ASN A 382 -4.15 1.42 -8.15
CA ASN A 382 -5.25 1.42 -9.12
C ASN A 382 -6.58 1.74 -8.42
N TYR A 383 -7.62 1.95 -9.21
CA TYR A 383 -8.98 2.17 -8.74
C TYR A 383 -9.90 1.10 -9.33
N ASP A 384 -10.62 0.39 -8.47
CA ASP A 384 -11.66 -0.55 -8.88
C ASP A 384 -13.01 0.19 -8.88
N PRO A 385 -13.61 0.48 -10.06
CA PRO A 385 -14.87 1.21 -10.14
C PRO A 385 -16.08 0.38 -9.69
N HIS A 386 -16.01 -0.94 -9.70
CA HIS A 386 -17.11 -1.77 -9.21
C HIS A 386 -17.12 -1.79 -7.68
N LEU A 387 -15.92 -1.78 -7.08
CA LEU A 387 -15.78 -1.68 -5.64
C LEU A 387 -15.79 -0.24 -5.13
N LYS A 388 -15.67 0.79 -5.97
CA LYS A 388 -15.46 2.19 -5.55
C LYS A 388 -14.29 2.31 -4.56
N THR A 389 -13.18 1.61 -4.82
CA THR A 389 -12.08 1.50 -3.84
C THR A 389 -10.72 1.45 -4.52
N SER A 390 -9.75 2.13 -3.94
CA SER A 390 -8.36 2.07 -4.38
C SER A 390 -7.75 0.70 -4.06
N THR A 391 -6.91 0.18 -4.94
CA THR A 391 -6.15 -1.06 -4.73
C THR A 391 -4.67 -0.74 -4.74
N LEU A 392 -3.88 -1.43 -3.92
CA LEU A 392 -2.41 -1.36 -3.98
C LEU A 392 -1.89 -2.79 -4.12
N GLN A 393 -1.54 -3.18 -5.34
CA GLN A 393 -1.18 -4.56 -5.67
C GLN A 393 0.25 -4.63 -6.24
N PRO A 394 1.00 -5.69 -5.92
CA PRO A 394 2.23 -5.98 -6.62
C PRO A 394 1.91 -6.43 -8.05
N VAL A 395 2.49 -5.76 -9.03
CA VAL A 395 2.32 -6.05 -10.45
C VAL A 395 3.68 -6.16 -11.13
N TRP A 396 3.68 -6.80 -12.29
CA TRP A 396 4.83 -6.79 -13.18
C TRP A 396 5.02 -5.40 -13.80
N VAL A 397 6.28 -4.98 -13.94
CA VAL A 397 6.62 -3.72 -14.58
C VAL A 397 6.31 -3.75 -16.08
N SER A 398 6.22 -2.57 -16.70
CA SER A 398 6.15 -2.48 -18.16
C SER A 398 7.54 -2.66 -18.79
N GLN A 399 7.59 -3.01 -20.08
CA GLN A 399 8.84 -3.02 -20.84
C GLN A 399 9.50 -1.64 -20.84
N ALA A 400 8.71 -0.55 -20.90
CA ALA A 400 9.22 0.81 -20.77
C ALA A 400 9.91 1.05 -19.41
N SER A 401 9.33 0.56 -18.31
CA SER A 401 9.94 0.63 -16.98
C SER A 401 11.23 -0.19 -16.89
N ALA A 402 11.24 -1.43 -17.38
CA ALA A 402 12.45 -2.26 -17.43
C ALA A 402 13.57 -1.57 -18.24
N LYS A 403 13.23 -0.96 -19.39
CA LYS A 403 14.16 -0.17 -20.21
C LYS A 403 14.69 1.06 -19.46
N GLN A 404 13.86 1.76 -18.68
CA GLN A 404 14.30 2.88 -17.86
C GLN A 404 15.23 2.43 -16.73
N ARG A 405 14.93 1.31 -16.06
CA ARG A 405 15.77 0.72 -15.01
C ARG A 405 17.13 0.31 -15.56
N LYS A 406 17.18 -0.35 -16.71
CA LYS A 406 18.42 -0.63 -17.44
C LYS A 406 19.25 0.63 -17.67
N GLY A 407 18.61 1.70 -18.15
CA GLY A 407 19.26 2.98 -18.42
C GLY A 407 19.93 3.63 -17.20
N ARG A 408 19.68 3.13 -15.98
CA ARG A 408 20.37 3.59 -14.76
C ARG A 408 21.81 3.10 -14.64
N ALA A 409 22.17 2.00 -15.30
CA ALA A 409 23.55 1.48 -15.34
C ALA A 409 24.45 2.16 -16.39
N GLY A 410 23.87 2.70 -17.48
CA GLY A 410 24.62 3.21 -18.64
C GLY A 410 24.94 4.71 -18.63
N ARG A 411 25.04 5.34 -17.44
CA ARG A 411 25.08 6.81 -17.33
C ARG A 411 26.49 7.38 -17.40
N THR A 412 27.39 6.86 -16.60
CA THR A 412 28.78 7.36 -16.47
C THR A 412 29.80 6.47 -17.15
N LYS A 413 29.44 5.21 -17.39
CA LYS A 413 30.23 4.20 -18.09
C LYS A 413 29.33 3.08 -18.56
N ALA A 414 29.90 2.13 -19.30
CA ALA A 414 29.18 0.91 -19.66
C ALA A 414 28.74 0.18 -18.38
N GLY A 415 27.60 -0.51 -18.46
CA GLY A 415 27.02 -1.14 -17.28
C GLY A 415 26.32 -2.44 -17.60
N VAL A 416 25.80 -3.10 -16.58
CA VAL A 416 25.12 -4.39 -16.68
C VAL A 416 23.78 -4.33 -15.96
N CYS A 417 22.73 -4.86 -16.59
CA CYS A 417 21.40 -4.98 -16.03
C CYS A 417 20.98 -6.45 -15.97
N PHE A 418 20.64 -6.92 -14.77
CA PHE A 418 20.16 -8.27 -14.51
C PHE A 418 18.66 -8.23 -14.23
N HIS A 419 17.87 -8.92 -15.04
CA HIS A 419 16.42 -9.03 -14.88
C HIS A 419 16.07 -10.38 -14.24
N LEU A 420 15.47 -10.39 -13.05
CA LEU A 420 15.01 -11.61 -12.36
C LEU A 420 13.70 -12.16 -12.95
N PHE A 421 13.51 -12.00 -14.25
CA PHE A 421 12.42 -12.56 -15.02
C PHE A 421 12.95 -13.01 -16.38
N SER A 422 12.32 -14.02 -16.98
CA SER A 422 12.81 -14.62 -18.22
C SER A 422 12.58 -13.72 -19.43
N ARG A 423 13.30 -13.96 -20.54
CA ARG A 423 13.03 -13.28 -21.83
C ARG A 423 11.59 -13.49 -22.30
N ARG A 424 11.04 -14.68 -22.05
CA ARG A 424 9.64 -15.00 -22.35
C ARG A 424 8.69 -14.11 -21.53
N ARG A 425 8.96 -13.93 -20.23
CA ARG A 425 8.19 -13.02 -19.37
C ARG A 425 8.33 -11.58 -19.84
N HIS A 426 9.54 -11.11 -20.14
CA HIS A 426 9.78 -9.76 -20.66
C HIS A 426 8.94 -9.47 -21.92
N SER A 427 8.90 -10.42 -22.85
CA SER A 427 8.15 -10.30 -24.11
C SER A 427 6.64 -10.26 -23.89
N SER A 428 6.13 -10.84 -22.78
CA SER A 428 4.71 -10.78 -22.42
C SER A 428 4.34 -9.60 -21.52
N LEU A 429 5.31 -8.82 -21.03
CA LEU A 429 5.05 -7.59 -20.28
C LEU A 429 4.37 -6.57 -21.19
N ARG A 430 3.45 -5.79 -20.60
CA ARG A 430 2.87 -4.64 -21.28
C ARG A 430 3.94 -3.63 -21.68
N LEU A 431 3.75 -2.97 -22.83
CA LEU A 431 4.71 -1.99 -23.33
C LEU A 431 4.88 -0.80 -22.40
N PHE A 432 3.77 -0.26 -21.89
CA PHE A 432 3.73 0.92 -21.03
C PHE A 432 2.83 0.70 -19.81
N THR A 433 3.10 1.43 -18.75
CA THR A 433 2.19 1.50 -17.59
C THR A 433 0.90 2.20 -17.99
N GLU A 434 -0.21 1.75 -17.41
CA GLU A 434 -1.52 2.34 -17.66
C GLU A 434 -1.60 3.80 -17.21
N SER A 435 -2.27 4.63 -18.01
CA SER A 435 -2.43 6.07 -17.74
C SER A 435 -3.15 6.30 -16.41
N GLU A 436 -2.76 7.35 -15.69
CA GLU A 436 -3.36 7.70 -14.40
C GLU A 436 -4.88 7.90 -14.50
N LEU A 437 -5.34 8.45 -15.62
CA LEU A 437 -6.76 8.68 -15.93
C LEU A 437 -7.62 7.41 -15.81
N LEU A 438 -7.06 6.23 -16.05
CA LEU A 438 -7.81 4.96 -15.98
C LEU A 438 -7.79 4.35 -14.58
N ARG A 439 -6.87 4.77 -13.72
CA ARG A 439 -6.53 4.09 -12.47
C ARG A 439 -6.66 4.96 -11.21
N THR A 440 -7.18 6.18 -11.33
CA THR A 440 -7.50 7.06 -10.20
C THR A 440 -8.99 7.41 -10.15
N PRO A 441 -9.53 7.75 -8.96
CA PRO A 441 -10.82 8.42 -8.84
C PRO A 441 -10.85 9.72 -9.66
N LEU A 442 -12.03 10.11 -10.16
CA LEU A 442 -12.19 11.16 -11.18
C LEU A 442 -13.00 12.38 -10.72
N GLU A 443 -13.30 12.49 -9.42
CA GLU A 443 -14.15 13.55 -8.86
C GLU A 443 -13.56 14.95 -9.11
N GLU A 444 -12.28 15.12 -8.85
CA GLU A 444 -11.58 16.38 -9.07
C GLU A 444 -11.57 16.74 -10.56
N LEU A 445 -11.28 15.77 -11.43
CA LEU A 445 -11.29 15.98 -12.88
C LEU A 445 -12.67 16.37 -13.39
N CYS A 446 -13.74 15.72 -12.90
CA CYS A 446 -15.12 16.04 -13.25
C CYS A 446 -15.51 17.46 -12.83
N LEU A 447 -15.13 17.89 -11.62
CA LEU A 447 -15.32 19.28 -11.16
C LEU A 447 -14.58 20.28 -12.05
N GLN A 448 -13.33 20.00 -12.42
CA GLN A 448 -12.56 20.89 -13.30
C GLN A 448 -13.18 20.98 -14.70
N CYS A 449 -13.71 19.88 -15.24
CA CYS A 449 -14.39 19.90 -16.55
C CYS A 449 -15.57 20.87 -16.56
N LYS A 450 -16.41 20.86 -15.52
CA LYS A 450 -17.54 21.79 -15.38
C LYS A 450 -17.07 23.23 -15.11
N LYS A 451 -16.10 23.41 -14.21
CA LYS A 451 -15.56 24.74 -13.88
C LYS A 451 -14.97 25.46 -15.09
N LEU A 452 -14.29 24.72 -15.96
CA LEU A 452 -13.65 25.25 -17.17
C LEU A 452 -14.61 25.32 -18.37
N ASP A 453 -15.90 25.02 -18.17
CA ASP A 453 -16.93 25.01 -19.22
C ASP A 453 -16.56 24.12 -20.42
N LEU A 454 -15.88 23.00 -20.15
CA LEU A 454 -15.47 22.01 -21.16
C LEU A 454 -16.57 21.00 -21.46
N ALA A 455 -17.56 20.89 -20.57
CA ALA A 455 -18.64 19.92 -20.61
C ALA A 455 -19.91 20.50 -19.97
N SER A 456 -20.60 21.38 -20.69
CA SER A 456 -21.80 22.11 -20.24
C SER A 456 -23.01 21.21 -20.01
N GLY A 457 -23.20 20.18 -20.84
CA GLY A 457 -24.34 19.28 -20.76
C GLY A 457 -24.39 18.40 -19.51
N GLY A 458 -25.54 17.76 -19.28
CA GLY A 458 -25.72 16.71 -18.30
C GLY A 458 -25.01 15.40 -18.66
N PRO A 459 -24.99 14.39 -17.78
CA PRO A 459 -24.26 13.13 -17.96
C PRO A 459 -24.65 12.35 -19.23
N GLU A 460 -25.90 12.49 -19.67
CA GLU A 460 -26.43 11.81 -20.86
C GLU A 460 -26.31 12.64 -22.14
N ASP A 461 -25.93 13.93 -22.02
CA ASP A 461 -25.85 14.84 -23.15
C ASP A 461 -24.54 14.66 -23.94
N ALA A 462 -24.58 15.00 -25.23
CA ALA A 462 -23.43 14.86 -26.14
C ALA A 462 -22.26 15.80 -25.82
N ASP A 463 -22.53 16.85 -25.05
CA ASP A 463 -21.57 17.81 -24.50
C ASP A 463 -21.39 17.65 -22.97
N GLY A 464 -21.82 16.51 -22.41
CA GLY A 464 -21.64 16.15 -21.01
C GLY A 464 -20.23 15.65 -20.65
N ILE A 465 -19.94 15.54 -19.35
CA ILE A 465 -18.64 15.06 -18.84
C ILE A 465 -18.27 13.68 -19.42
N PRO A 466 -19.17 12.67 -19.46
CA PRO A 466 -18.83 11.37 -20.04
C PRO A 466 -18.43 11.47 -21.52
N ALA A 467 -19.16 12.28 -22.31
CA ALA A 467 -18.85 12.49 -23.73
C ALA A 467 -17.55 13.27 -23.95
N PHE A 468 -17.21 14.21 -23.06
CA PHE A 468 -15.93 14.91 -23.08
C PHE A 468 -14.76 13.97 -22.77
N LEU A 469 -14.84 13.20 -21.68
CA LEU A 469 -13.77 12.28 -21.27
C LEU A 469 -13.59 11.11 -22.25
N ALA A 470 -14.64 10.73 -22.98
CA ALA A 470 -14.57 9.74 -24.05
C ALA A 470 -13.66 10.16 -25.23
N LYS A 471 -13.36 11.46 -25.36
CA LYS A 471 -12.46 12.01 -26.41
C LYS A 471 -10.98 11.93 -26.05
N ALA A 472 -10.63 11.49 -24.83
CA ALA A 472 -9.24 11.35 -24.41
C ALA A 472 -8.50 10.28 -25.25
N LEU A 473 -7.17 10.38 -25.35
CA LEU A 473 -6.32 9.40 -26.07
C LEU A 473 -6.59 7.96 -25.61
N THR A 474 -6.79 7.79 -24.30
CA THR A 474 -7.27 6.55 -23.71
C THR A 474 -8.39 6.92 -22.73
N PRO A 475 -9.66 6.70 -23.11
CA PRO A 475 -10.79 7.13 -22.28
C PRO A 475 -10.88 6.30 -20.98
N PRO A 476 -11.33 6.90 -19.87
CA PRO A 476 -11.53 6.18 -18.62
C PRO A 476 -12.72 5.22 -18.71
N HIS A 477 -12.76 4.25 -17.80
CA HIS A 477 -13.91 3.35 -17.69
C HIS A 477 -15.20 4.14 -17.37
N PRO A 478 -16.32 3.93 -18.09
CA PRO A 478 -17.55 4.71 -17.90
C PRO A 478 -18.08 4.68 -16.45
N LYS A 479 -17.96 3.53 -15.78
CA LYS A 479 -18.34 3.39 -14.37
C LYS A 479 -17.51 4.29 -13.43
N SER A 480 -16.23 4.53 -13.72
CA SER A 480 -15.40 5.46 -12.94
C SER A 480 -15.93 6.88 -13.04
N VAL A 481 -16.35 7.31 -14.23
CA VAL A 481 -16.97 8.63 -14.45
C VAL A 481 -18.32 8.70 -13.74
N SER A 482 -19.19 7.69 -13.90
CA SER A 482 -20.49 7.62 -13.24
C SER A 482 -20.36 7.69 -11.71
N ASN A 483 -19.43 6.92 -11.11
CA ASN A 483 -19.19 6.96 -9.67
C ASN A 483 -18.71 8.33 -9.19
N ALA A 484 -17.87 9.00 -9.97
CA ALA A 484 -17.38 10.34 -9.63
C ALA A 484 -18.53 11.36 -9.64
N LEU A 485 -19.40 11.31 -10.66
CA LEU A 485 -20.58 12.19 -10.73
C LEU A 485 -21.57 11.91 -9.60
N GLU A 486 -21.85 10.64 -9.31
CA GLU A 486 -22.71 10.20 -8.19
C GLU A 486 -22.18 10.76 -6.86
N LEU A 487 -20.88 10.60 -6.59
CA LEU A 487 -20.27 11.13 -5.37
C LEU A 487 -20.31 12.66 -5.29
N LEU A 488 -20.12 13.37 -6.40
CA LEU A 488 -20.21 14.83 -6.42
C LEU A 488 -21.64 15.32 -6.13
N VAL A 489 -22.66 14.58 -6.58
CA VAL A 489 -24.07 14.83 -6.21
C VAL A 489 -24.31 14.52 -4.73
N GLU A 490 -23.84 13.38 -4.22
CA GLU A 490 -23.93 13.01 -2.79
C GLU A 490 -23.26 14.04 -1.88
N LEU A 491 -22.14 14.62 -2.32
CA LEU A 491 -21.45 15.69 -1.60
C LEU A 491 -22.21 17.02 -1.63
N GLY A 492 -23.21 17.16 -2.51
CA GLY A 492 -23.92 18.41 -2.79
C GLY A 492 -23.10 19.41 -3.60
N ALA A 493 -22.07 18.94 -4.31
CA ALA A 493 -21.21 19.75 -5.17
C ALA A 493 -21.83 19.96 -6.56
N MET A 494 -22.64 19.01 -7.02
CA MET A 494 -23.44 19.14 -8.24
C MET A 494 -24.91 18.94 -7.92
N ASP A 495 -25.76 19.65 -8.64
CA ASP A 495 -27.20 19.49 -8.56
C ASP A 495 -27.64 18.24 -9.35
N SER A 496 -28.51 17.43 -8.75
CA SER A 496 -28.91 16.14 -9.34
C SER A 496 -29.82 16.27 -10.57
N GLU A 497 -30.54 17.38 -10.72
CA GLU A 497 -31.51 17.57 -11.80
C GLU A 497 -30.85 18.31 -12.98
N THR A 498 -30.14 19.40 -12.68
CA THR A 498 -29.51 20.28 -13.67
C THR A 498 -28.10 19.85 -14.05
N ASN A 499 -27.42 19.05 -13.21
CA ASN A 499 -26.00 18.69 -13.37
C ASN A 499 -25.05 19.90 -13.42
N GLU A 500 -25.49 21.01 -12.84
CA GLU A 500 -24.68 22.22 -12.68
C GLU A 500 -23.92 22.21 -11.35
N LEU A 501 -22.83 22.97 -11.29
CA LEU A 501 -22.11 23.19 -10.05
C LEU A 501 -22.96 24.00 -9.08
N THR A 502 -23.16 23.47 -7.88
CA THR A 502 -23.75 24.24 -6.77
C THR A 502 -22.75 25.28 -6.26
N ASP A 503 -23.18 26.20 -5.39
CA ASP A 503 -22.24 27.13 -4.71
C ASP A 503 -21.12 26.38 -3.96
N LEU A 504 -21.44 25.19 -3.41
CA LEU A 504 -20.44 24.32 -2.81
C LEU A 504 -19.49 23.76 -3.88
N GLY A 505 -20.02 23.27 -5.00
CA GLY A 505 -19.21 22.78 -6.12
C GLY A 505 -18.25 23.83 -6.67
N GLN A 506 -18.71 25.08 -6.79
CA GLN A 506 -17.87 26.21 -7.18
C GLN A 506 -16.72 26.42 -6.20
N CYS A 507 -17.01 26.41 -4.88
CA CYS A 507 -15.98 26.48 -3.85
C CYS A 507 -14.96 25.34 -3.96
N LEU A 508 -15.45 24.08 -4.05
CA LEU A 508 -14.60 22.89 -4.12
C LEU A 508 -13.75 22.84 -5.38
N SER A 509 -14.25 23.35 -6.50
CA SER A 509 -13.51 23.41 -7.77
C SER A 509 -12.32 24.38 -7.74
N ILE A 510 -12.30 25.33 -6.79
CA ILE A 510 -11.23 26.33 -6.63
C ILE A 510 -10.17 25.87 -5.62
N LEU A 511 -10.57 25.09 -4.62
CA LEU A 511 -9.64 24.56 -3.63
C LEU A 511 -8.73 23.49 -4.25
N SER A 512 -7.43 23.59 -4.00
CA SER A 512 -6.44 22.57 -4.37
C SER A 512 -6.48 21.38 -3.39
N LEU A 513 -7.66 20.79 -3.20
CA LEU A 513 -7.95 19.71 -2.25
C LEU A 513 -8.97 18.74 -2.87
N GLU A 514 -8.91 17.47 -2.48
CA GLU A 514 -9.96 16.51 -2.83
C GLU A 514 -11.34 17.02 -2.35
N PRO A 515 -12.45 16.79 -3.08
CA PRO A 515 -13.75 17.38 -2.78
C PRO A 515 -14.26 17.14 -1.35
N ARG A 516 -14.04 15.94 -0.81
CA ARG A 516 -14.36 15.56 0.58
C ARG A 516 -13.57 16.38 1.60
N VAL A 517 -12.27 16.51 1.36
CA VAL A 517 -11.35 17.27 2.20
C VAL A 517 -11.63 18.78 2.09
N GLY A 518 -11.97 19.28 0.91
CA GLY A 518 -12.44 20.65 0.73
C GLY A 518 -13.74 20.91 1.52
N LYS A 519 -14.71 20.00 1.47
CA LYS A 519 -15.98 20.11 2.21
C LYS A 519 -15.75 20.15 3.72
N MET A 520 -14.79 19.38 4.25
CA MET A 520 -14.33 19.48 5.64
C MET A 520 -13.90 20.92 6.00
N VAL A 521 -13.09 21.54 5.14
CA VAL A 521 -12.59 22.91 5.35
C VAL A 521 -13.73 23.93 5.30
N ILE A 522 -14.69 23.79 4.40
CA ILE A 522 -15.85 24.69 4.34
C ILE A 522 -16.70 24.56 5.62
N TRP A 523 -17.03 23.34 6.07
CA TRP A 523 -17.77 23.11 7.31
C TRP A 523 -17.09 23.73 8.54
N SER A 524 -15.76 23.73 8.56
CA SER A 524 -14.99 24.27 9.68
C SER A 524 -15.13 25.77 9.88
N HIS A 525 -15.53 26.53 8.85
CA HIS A 525 -15.83 27.96 8.99
C HIS A 525 -17.11 28.17 9.80
N LEU A 526 -18.16 27.37 9.56
CA LEU A 526 -19.39 27.40 10.36
C LEU A 526 -19.14 26.93 11.81
N LEU A 527 -18.39 25.83 11.96
CA LEU A 527 -18.09 25.24 13.27
C LEU A 527 -17.00 25.97 14.06
N GLY A 528 -16.32 26.94 13.46
CA GLY A 528 -15.40 27.82 14.19
C GLY A 528 -14.03 27.19 14.49
N CYS A 529 -13.53 26.30 13.62
CA CYS A 529 -12.22 25.65 13.75
C CYS A 529 -11.42 25.64 12.43
N ALA A 530 -11.59 26.68 11.59
CA ALA A 530 -11.04 26.79 10.24
C ALA A 530 -9.53 26.60 10.14
N LYS A 531 -8.77 27.20 11.07
CA LYS A 531 -7.30 27.07 11.11
C LYS A 531 -6.85 25.62 11.25
N ALA A 532 -7.49 24.89 12.16
CA ALA A 532 -7.16 23.51 12.46
C ALA A 532 -7.54 22.59 11.30
N ALA A 533 -8.77 22.71 10.80
CA ALA A 533 -9.26 21.91 9.68
C ALA A 533 -8.45 22.13 8.41
N SER A 534 -8.10 23.38 8.07
CA SER A 534 -7.25 23.68 6.91
C SER A 534 -5.86 23.06 7.04
N SER A 535 -5.31 23.03 8.25
CA SER A 535 -4.01 22.40 8.52
C SER A 535 -4.06 20.88 8.39
N MET A 536 -5.14 20.25 8.88
CA MET A 536 -5.38 18.82 8.71
C MET A 536 -5.58 18.47 7.23
N ALA A 537 -6.42 19.24 6.51
CA ALA A 537 -6.74 19.04 5.10
C ALA A 537 -5.50 19.00 4.19
N VAL A 538 -4.62 19.98 4.34
CA VAL A 538 -3.38 20.04 3.54
C VAL A 538 -2.47 18.85 3.84
N ALA A 539 -2.34 18.47 5.11
CA ALA A 539 -1.49 17.35 5.46
C ALA A 539 -2.05 16.00 4.98
N MET A 540 -3.38 15.86 4.96
CA MET A 540 -4.06 14.68 4.40
C MET A 540 -3.86 14.56 2.89
N SER A 541 -3.95 15.68 2.16
CA SER A 541 -3.93 15.71 0.69
C SER A 541 -2.51 15.63 0.11
N TYR A 542 -1.48 15.99 0.87
CA TYR A 542 -0.09 15.92 0.41
C TYR A 542 0.60 14.61 0.79
N LYS A 543 1.10 14.53 2.03
CA LYS A 543 1.84 13.38 2.56
C LYS A 543 1.99 13.51 4.07
N SER A 544 1.95 12.36 4.76
CA SER A 544 2.28 12.28 6.19
C SER A 544 3.68 12.85 6.50
N PRO A 545 3.84 13.67 7.54
CA PRO A 545 5.15 14.15 7.98
C PRO A 545 5.97 13.09 8.70
N PHE A 546 5.36 11.99 9.15
CA PHE A 546 6.06 10.88 9.80
C PHE A 546 6.89 10.10 8.79
N VAL A 547 8.16 9.88 9.10
CA VAL A 547 9.06 9.05 8.29
C VAL A 547 8.94 7.58 8.70
N LEU A 548 9.33 6.67 7.81
CA LEU A 548 9.47 5.27 8.16
C LEU A 548 10.73 5.10 9.04
N PRO A 549 10.59 4.66 10.30
CA PRO A 549 11.74 4.43 11.16
C PRO A 549 12.48 3.15 10.73
N PRO A 550 13.78 3.02 11.04
CA PRO A 550 14.48 1.75 11.00
C PRO A 550 13.76 0.70 11.86
N ALA A 551 13.89 -0.59 11.51
CA ALA A 551 13.20 -1.67 12.21
C ALA A 551 13.46 -1.67 13.74
N SER A 552 14.71 -1.42 14.15
CA SER A 552 15.12 -1.32 15.56
C SER A 552 14.43 -0.18 16.33
N MET A 553 14.06 0.90 15.64
CA MET A 553 13.46 2.11 16.23
C MET A 553 11.94 2.17 16.07
N ARG A 554 11.31 1.12 15.50
CA ARG A 554 9.86 1.13 15.23
C ARG A 554 9.01 1.34 16.48
N ARG A 555 9.37 0.69 17.59
CA ARG A 555 8.65 0.86 18.88
C ARG A 555 8.76 2.28 19.41
N ALA A 556 9.96 2.88 19.34
CA ALA A 556 10.17 4.26 19.77
C ALA A 556 9.37 5.26 18.91
N ALA A 557 9.28 5.02 17.60
CA ALA A 557 8.49 5.83 16.69
C ALA A 557 6.98 5.72 16.95
N ASP A 558 6.48 4.51 17.22
CA ASP A 558 5.09 4.29 17.60
C ASP A 558 4.77 5.01 18.91
N SER A 559 5.63 4.89 19.93
CA SER A 559 5.47 5.60 21.22
C SER A 559 5.47 7.12 21.05
N ALA A 560 6.39 7.67 20.26
CA ALA A 560 6.44 9.10 19.97
C ALA A 560 5.17 9.59 19.25
N LYS A 561 4.66 8.81 18.28
CA LYS A 561 3.40 9.13 17.59
C LYS A 561 2.20 9.11 18.55
N VAL A 562 2.16 8.15 19.47
CA VAL A 562 1.13 8.07 20.52
C VAL A 562 1.21 9.27 21.46
N GLU A 563 2.39 9.67 21.91
CA GLU A 563 2.57 10.85 22.75
C GLU A 563 2.09 12.13 22.04
N LEU A 564 2.48 12.31 20.78
CA LEU A 564 2.04 13.44 19.95
C LEU A 564 0.54 13.49 19.69
N SER A 565 -0.14 12.36 19.79
CA SER A 565 -1.58 12.28 19.58
C SER A 565 -2.38 13.00 20.68
N ASP A 566 -1.79 13.16 21.86
CA ASP A 566 -2.49 13.69 23.05
C ASP A 566 -3.85 13.00 23.28
N ARG A 567 -3.87 11.65 23.15
CA ARG A 567 -5.07 10.82 23.31
C ARG A 567 -6.24 11.22 22.40
N SER A 568 -5.95 11.82 21.23
CA SER A 568 -6.97 12.22 20.27
C SER A 568 -7.54 11.07 19.44
N GLU A 569 -6.86 9.91 19.40
CA GLU A 569 -7.26 8.72 18.63
C GLU A 569 -7.54 9.04 17.14
N SER A 570 -6.81 10.04 16.63
CA SER A 570 -7.01 10.62 15.30
C SER A 570 -5.67 10.92 14.64
N ASP A 571 -5.44 10.32 13.47
CA ASP A 571 -4.26 10.62 12.64
C ASP A 571 -4.21 12.11 12.27
N GLN A 572 -5.36 12.68 11.90
CA GLN A 572 -5.52 14.06 11.49
C GLN A 572 -5.18 15.02 12.64
N ILE A 573 -5.74 14.79 13.83
CA ILE A 573 -5.48 15.64 15.02
C ILE A 573 -4.03 15.49 15.49
N THR A 574 -3.45 14.29 15.39
CA THR A 574 -2.03 14.05 15.71
C THR A 574 -1.11 14.89 14.81
N ILE A 575 -1.37 14.90 13.50
CA ILE A 575 -0.60 15.74 12.57
C ILE A 575 -0.82 17.24 12.85
N LEU A 576 -2.05 17.63 13.22
CA LEU A 576 -2.33 19.00 13.65
C LEU A 576 -1.51 19.40 14.89
N ASN A 577 -1.38 18.53 15.89
CA ASN A 577 -0.58 18.79 17.09
C ASN A 577 0.90 19.01 16.74
N VAL A 578 1.43 18.21 15.82
CA VAL A 578 2.79 18.38 15.27
C VAL A 578 2.93 19.74 14.56
N LEU A 579 1.95 20.16 13.76
CA LEU A 579 1.95 21.46 13.09
C LEU A 579 1.85 22.63 14.07
N LYS A 580 1.06 22.52 15.14
CA LYS A 580 0.99 23.53 16.20
C LYS A 580 2.33 23.71 16.89
N PHE A 581 3.03 22.61 17.20
CA PHE A 581 4.37 22.68 17.78
C PHE A 581 5.33 23.44 16.85
N ARG A 582 5.33 23.09 15.56
CA ARG A 582 6.13 23.80 14.55
C ARG A 582 5.80 25.29 14.50
N ASP A 583 4.52 25.65 14.43
CA ASP A 583 4.08 27.05 14.38
C ASP A 583 4.56 27.83 15.63
N LYS A 584 4.55 27.20 16.82
CA LYS A 584 5.08 27.78 18.07
C LYS A 584 6.59 28.01 17.99
N VAL A 585 7.36 27.00 17.57
CA VAL A 585 8.82 27.10 17.50
C VAL A 585 9.27 28.11 16.45
N HIS A 586 8.59 28.16 15.30
CA HIS A 586 8.87 29.11 14.23
C HIS A 586 8.67 30.56 14.71
N LYS A 587 7.59 30.84 15.46
CA LYS A 587 7.36 32.16 16.07
C LYS A 587 8.42 32.55 17.12
N SER A 588 8.98 31.57 17.83
CA SER A 588 10.05 31.81 18.81
C SER A 588 11.46 31.93 18.18
N GLY A 589 11.61 31.74 16.87
CA GLY A 589 12.93 31.76 16.19
C GLY A 589 13.88 30.62 16.57
N ARG A 590 13.39 29.58 17.27
CA ARG A 590 14.24 28.49 17.81
C ARG A 590 14.40 27.33 16.82
N GLN A 591 15.00 27.59 15.66
CA GLN A 591 15.07 26.61 14.57
C GLN A 591 15.75 25.28 14.96
N ASN A 592 16.78 25.32 15.83
CA ASN A 592 17.43 24.09 16.33
C ASN A 592 16.49 23.22 17.16
N SER A 593 15.60 23.83 17.95
CA SER A 593 14.58 23.09 18.71
C SER A 593 13.60 22.36 17.79
N PHE A 594 13.26 22.96 16.64
CA PHE A 594 12.40 22.32 15.64
C PHE A 594 13.09 21.09 15.01
N PHE A 595 14.37 21.20 14.65
CA PHE A 595 15.11 20.05 14.11
C PHE A 595 15.27 18.92 15.12
N ASN A 596 15.57 19.25 16.38
CA ASN A 596 15.66 18.26 17.46
C ASN A 596 14.32 17.57 17.70
N PHE A 597 13.22 18.33 17.74
CA PHE A 597 11.87 17.79 17.84
C PHE A 597 11.51 16.86 16.68
N CYS A 598 11.86 17.25 15.44
CA CYS A 598 11.61 16.38 14.29
C CYS A 598 12.40 15.08 14.38
N ARG A 599 13.66 15.14 14.85
CA ARG A 599 14.51 13.97 15.01
C ARG A 599 14.00 13.03 16.09
N SER A 600 13.62 13.54 17.26
CA SER A 600 13.13 12.72 18.38
C SER A 600 11.78 12.06 18.08
N ASN A 601 10.97 12.68 17.19
CA ASN A 601 9.61 12.23 16.88
C ASN A 601 9.47 11.61 15.48
N PHE A 602 10.56 11.28 14.80
CA PHE A 602 10.54 10.64 13.47
C PHE A 602 9.71 11.43 12.44
N LEU A 603 9.95 12.73 12.37
CA LEU A 603 9.29 13.65 11.42
C LEU A 603 10.27 14.14 10.36
N SER A 604 9.74 14.46 9.18
CA SER A 604 10.49 15.04 8.06
C SER A 604 10.37 16.58 8.06
N PRO A 605 11.44 17.34 8.39
CA PRO A 605 11.42 18.80 8.31
C PRO A 605 11.07 19.35 6.92
N PRO A 606 11.57 18.79 5.80
CA PRO A 606 11.16 19.25 4.46
C PRO A 606 9.66 19.05 4.18
N THR A 607 9.09 17.90 4.57
CA THR A 607 7.66 17.64 4.42
C THR A 607 6.84 18.63 5.24
N MET A 608 7.25 18.86 6.49
CA MET A 608 6.63 19.84 7.37
C MET A 608 6.66 21.26 6.78
N GLN A 609 7.77 21.66 6.15
CA GLN A 609 7.89 22.95 5.48
C GLN A 609 6.94 23.03 4.27
N MET A 610 6.90 22.00 3.43
CA MET A 610 5.99 21.96 2.28
C MET A 610 4.52 22.04 2.71
N ILE A 611 4.11 21.31 3.76
CA ILE A 611 2.77 21.42 4.34
C ILE A 611 2.47 22.87 4.76
N SER A 612 3.45 23.60 5.27
CA SER A 612 3.29 25.03 5.58
C SER A 612 2.97 25.89 4.38
N ASP A 613 3.67 25.63 3.29
CA ASP A 613 3.59 26.47 2.10
C ASP A 613 2.29 26.17 1.35
N LEU A 614 1.88 24.90 1.32
CA LEU A 614 0.55 24.49 0.85
C LEU A 614 -0.58 25.06 1.73
N ARG A 615 -0.42 25.16 3.06
CA ARG A 615 -1.37 25.87 3.93
C ARG A 615 -1.57 27.32 3.52
N LYS A 616 -0.53 28.02 3.08
CA LYS A 616 -0.65 29.39 2.55
C LYS A 616 -1.39 29.43 1.22
N ASN A 617 -1.25 28.40 0.38
CA ASN A 617 -1.99 28.30 -0.89
C ASN A 617 -3.48 28.16 -0.63
N VAL A 618 -3.88 27.17 0.17
CA VAL A 618 -5.30 26.97 0.55
C VAL A 618 -5.87 28.20 1.25
N SER A 619 -5.08 28.88 2.09
CA SER A 619 -5.49 30.13 2.72
C SER A 619 -5.77 31.24 1.69
N ARG A 620 -4.99 31.34 0.61
CA ARG A 620 -5.22 32.31 -0.48
C ARG A 620 -6.44 31.92 -1.32
N GLU A 621 -6.63 30.64 -1.58
CA GLU A 621 -7.82 30.13 -2.30
C GLU A 621 -9.10 30.43 -1.53
N LEU A 622 -9.13 30.18 -0.22
CA LEU A 622 -10.26 30.53 0.65
C LEU A 622 -10.55 32.04 0.66
N LEU A 623 -9.51 32.87 0.73
CA LEU A 623 -9.66 34.32 0.62
C LEU A 623 -10.25 34.73 -0.73
N SER A 624 -9.81 34.10 -1.84
CA SER A 624 -10.35 34.37 -3.17
C SER A 624 -11.82 33.97 -3.32
N LEU A 625 -12.25 32.97 -2.56
CA LEU A 625 -13.64 32.55 -2.44
C LEU A 625 -14.47 33.47 -1.54
N GLY A 626 -13.86 34.44 -0.85
CA GLY A 626 -14.52 35.34 0.09
C GLY A 626 -14.59 34.82 1.53
N PHE A 627 -14.06 33.64 1.82
CA PHE A 627 -13.94 33.16 3.20
C PHE A 627 -12.83 33.93 3.94
N PRO A 628 -13.00 34.21 5.25
CA PRO A 628 -11.92 34.74 6.07
C PRO A 628 -10.69 33.83 6.04
N SER A 629 -9.49 34.42 6.09
CA SER A 629 -8.27 33.61 6.15
C SER A 629 -8.29 32.70 7.39
N PRO A 630 -7.95 31.41 7.28
CA PRO A 630 -7.81 30.51 8.43
C PRO A 630 -6.79 31.00 9.46
N THR A 631 -5.85 31.87 9.07
CA THR A 631 -4.86 32.43 10.00
C THR A 631 -5.41 33.53 10.91
N ASP A 632 -6.52 34.14 10.52
CA ASP A 632 -7.04 35.32 11.17
C ASP A 632 -7.92 34.95 12.37
N SER A 633 -7.93 35.83 13.37
CA SER A 633 -8.88 35.72 14.47
C SER A 633 -10.27 36.12 13.99
N GLY A 634 -11.29 35.34 14.38
CA GLY A 634 -12.67 35.63 14.02
C GLY A 634 -13.61 34.50 14.43
N TYR A 635 -14.87 34.60 13.99
CA TYR A 635 -15.90 33.60 14.31
C TYR A 635 -15.51 32.20 13.83
N HIS A 636 -14.82 32.12 12.68
CA HIS A 636 -14.39 30.90 12.02
C HIS A 636 -13.28 30.17 12.79
N ASN A 637 -12.75 30.77 13.86
CA ASN A 637 -11.78 30.18 14.78
C ASN A 637 -12.22 30.25 16.26
N ARG A 638 -13.49 30.58 16.55
CA ARG A 638 -14.01 30.80 17.92
C ARG A 638 -13.93 29.58 18.85
N ASN A 639 -13.91 28.37 18.28
CA ASN A 639 -13.79 27.12 19.04
C ASN A 639 -12.34 26.63 19.16
N GLY A 640 -11.38 27.42 18.66
CA GLY A 640 -9.96 27.16 18.76
C GLY A 640 -9.49 26.00 17.90
N ASP A 641 -8.24 25.61 18.11
CA ASP A 641 -7.56 24.58 17.32
C ASP A 641 -7.37 23.25 18.07
N SER A 642 -7.79 23.17 19.34
CA SER A 642 -7.47 22.05 20.23
C SER A 642 -8.70 21.37 20.84
N ASN A 643 -9.91 21.73 20.38
CA ASN A 643 -11.14 21.12 20.88
C ASN A 643 -11.53 19.89 20.02
N PRO A 644 -11.29 18.65 20.51
CA PRO A 644 -11.50 17.44 19.71
C PRO A 644 -12.95 17.29 19.25
N ALA A 645 -13.92 17.82 19.99
CA ALA A 645 -15.33 17.71 19.64
C ALA A 645 -15.69 18.36 18.30
N PHE A 646 -15.13 19.54 18.02
CA PHE A 646 -15.34 20.21 16.73
C PHE A 646 -14.45 19.63 15.65
N LEU A 647 -13.23 19.19 16.00
CA LEU A 647 -12.31 18.60 15.02
C LEU A 647 -12.85 17.27 14.49
N GLN A 648 -13.30 16.36 15.36
CA GLN A 648 -13.95 15.12 14.95
C GLN A 648 -15.24 15.40 14.15
N ALA A 649 -16.00 16.42 14.53
CA ALA A 649 -17.22 16.78 13.81
C ALA A 649 -16.98 17.26 12.37
N VAL A 650 -15.98 18.13 12.13
CA VAL A 650 -15.63 18.55 10.76
C VAL A 650 -15.04 17.39 9.95
N ILE A 651 -14.21 16.54 10.57
CA ILE A 651 -13.64 15.35 9.93
C ILE A 651 -14.77 14.43 9.47
N ALA A 652 -15.76 14.15 10.32
CA ALA A 652 -16.94 13.37 9.95
C ALA A 652 -17.73 14.03 8.81
N ALA A 653 -18.05 15.31 8.91
CA ALA A 653 -18.86 16.03 7.92
C ALA A 653 -18.20 16.12 6.52
N GLY A 654 -16.87 16.10 6.45
CA GLY A 654 -16.15 16.14 5.17
C GLY A 654 -15.84 14.78 4.58
N LEU A 655 -15.45 13.80 5.40
CA LEU A 655 -14.98 12.49 4.91
C LEU A 655 -16.12 11.47 4.75
N TYR A 656 -17.31 11.73 5.28
CA TYR A 656 -18.49 10.92 4.97
C TYR A 656 -18.67 10.74 3.45
N PRO A 657 -18.99 9.54 2.94
CA PRO A 657 -19.46 8.33 3.64
C PRO A 657 -18.35 7.35 4.09
N ASN A 658 -17.10 7.79 4.22
CA ASN A 658 -16.00 6.93 4.69
C ASN A 658 -16.08 6.65 6.19
N VAL A 659 -17.05 5.83 6.58
CA VAL A 659 -17.32 5.41 7.96
C VAL A 659 -17.23 3.89 8.03
N ALA A 660 -16.65 3.38 9.11
CA ALA A 660 -16.73 1.98 9.47
C ALA A 660 -17.14 1.84 10.93
N SER A 661 -17.73 0.71 11.28
CA SER A 661 -18.14 0.39 12.64
C SER A 661 -17.75 -1.01 13.04
N ARG A 662 -17.52 -1.24 14.33
CA ARG A 662 -17.39 -2.59 14.90
C ARG A 662 -18.14 -2.70 16.21
N MET A 663 -18.59 -3.92 16.51
CA MET A 663 -19.23 -4.28 17.76
C MET A 663 -18.33 -5.18 18.62
N GLN A 664 -18.78 -5.49 19.84
CA GLN A 664 -18.07 -6.42 20.72
C GLN A 664 -17.85 -7.78 20.04
N GLY A 665 -16.62 -8.30 20.13
CA GLY A 665 -16.22 -9.57 19.53
C GLY A 665 -15.76 -9.46 18.08
N GLU A 666 -15.99 -8.34 17.40
CA GLU A 666 -15.52 -8.14 16.03
C GLU A 666 -14.07 -7.62 15.99
N ALA A 667 -13.18 -8.38 15.35
CA ALA A 667 -11.79 -7.98 15.16
C ALA A 667 -11.62 -6.93 14.04
N ASN A 668 -12.49 -6.96 13.02
CA ASN A 668 -12.44 -6.09 11.85
C ASN A 668 -13.63 -5.11 11.85
N PHE A 669 -13.43 -3.92 11.29
CA PHE A 669 -14.50 -2.95 11.09
C PHE A 669 -15.31 -3.29 9.85
N SER A 670 -16.61 -3.01 9.88
CA SER A 670 -17.55 -3.17 8.78
C SER A 670 -17.92 -1.80 8.23
N THR A 671 -17.94 -1.65 6.91
CA THR A 671 -18.44 -0.42 6.26
C THR A 671 -19.90 -0.55 5.83
N MET A 672 -20.49 0.53 5.32
CA MET A 672 -21.84 0.55 4.74
C MET A 672 -22.09 -0.59 3.74
N THR A 673 -21.06 -1.00 2.98
CA THR A 673 -21.13 -2.09 2.00
C THR A 673 -20.83 -3.47 2.60
N ASN A 674 -20.89 -3.61 3.93
CA ASN A 674 -20.54 -4.81 4.71
C ASN A 674 -19.12 -5.34 4.48
N ARG A 675 -18.21 -4.52 3.95
CA ARG A 675 -16.81 -4.91 3.78
C ARG A 675 -16.08 -4.86 5.09
N LYS A 676 -15.41 -5.96 5.43
CA LYS A 676 -14.53 -6.06 6.59
C LYS A 676 -13.16 -5.45 6.27
N ALA A 677 -12.73 -4.48 7.08
CA ALA A 677 -11.49 -3.75 6.91
C ALA A 677 -10.73 -3.61 8.24
N LYS A 678 -9.39 -3.54 8.15
CA LYS A 678 -8.49 -3.31 9.28
C LYS A 678 -7.96 -1.88 9.27
N VAL A 679 -7.54 -1.38 10.43
CA VAL A 679 -6.77 -0.13 10.48
C VAL A 679 -5.37 -0.40 9.91
N HIS A 680 -4.90 0.44 8.99
CA HIS A 680 -3.58 0.27 8.38
C HIS A 680 -2.46 0.54 9.38
N ILE A 681 -1.34 -0.19 9.26
CA ILE A 681 -0.18 -0.15 10.18
C ILE A 681 0.52 1.21 10.27
N SER A 682 0.25 2.13 9.34
CA SER A 682 0.80 3.49 9.40
C SER A 682 0.00 4.42 10.31
N SER A 683 -1.26 4.07 10.59
CA SER A 683 -2.17 4.85 11.42
C SER A 683 -1.75 4.77 12.89
N LEU A 684 -1.88 5.89 13.62
CA LEU A 684 -1.81 5.95 15.08
C LEU A 684 -2.64 4.82 15.69
N ASN A 685 -3.86 4.62 15.20
CA ASN A 685 -4.84 3.69 15.77
C ASN A 685 -4.45 2.21 15.59
N SER A 686 -3.38 1.92 14.84
CA SER A 686 -2.76 0.59 14.78
C SER A 686 -1.67 0.36 15.82
N CYS A 687 -1.15 1.43 16.45
CA CYS A 687 -0.10 1.35 17.47
C CYS A 687 -0.59 0.58 18.70
N LYS A 688 0.33 -0.15 19.35
CA LYS A 688 0.01 -0.91 20.57
C LYS A 688 -0.46 0.05 21.67
N GLY A 689 -1.52 -0.33 22.38
CA GLY A 689 -2.08 0.46 23.49
C GLY A 689 -3.06 1.57 23.08
N GLN A 690 -3.32 1.77 21.78
CA GLN A 690 -4.43 2.62 21.34
C GLN A 690 -5.77 1.86 21.42
N PRO A 691 -6.88 2.51 21.85
CA PRO A 691 -8.18 1.84 22.02
C PRO A 691 -8.77 1.22 20.74
N LEU A 692 -8.32 1.68 19.58
CA LEU A 692 -8.69 1.12 18.27
C LEU A 692 -7.80 -0.04 17.80
N SER A 693 -6.81 -0.44 18.60
CA SER A 693 -5.99 -1.61 18.29
C SER A 693 -6.83 -2.88 18.22
N SER A 694 -6.40 -3.86 17.43
CA SER A 694 -7.08 -5.17 17.29
C SER A 694 -7.16 -5.95 18.60
N LYS A 695 -6.46 -5.51 19.65
CA LYS A 695 -6.44 -6.13 20.98
C LYS A 695 -7.44 -5.49 21.96
N CYS A 696 -8.04 -4.36 21.62
CA CYS A 696 -9.02 -3.68 22.46
C CYS A 696 -10.43 -4.12 22.08
N GLN A 697 -11.24 -4.49 23.09
CA GLN A 697 -12.62 -4.92 22.89
C GLN A 697 -13.59 -3.76 23.09
N VAL A 698 -14.58 -3.68 22.19
CA VAL A 698 -15.71 -2.75 22.37
C VAL A 698 -16.57 -3.21 23.54
N PRO A 699 -17.01 -2.31 24.44
CA PRO A 699 -17.93 -2.66 25.50
C PRO A 699 -19.22 -3.31 24.98
N LYS A 700 -19.82 -4.19 25.80
CA LYS A 700 -21.05 -4.88 25.43
C LYS A 700 -22.18 -3.87 25.18
N GLY A 701 -22.79 -3.95 24.00
CA GLY A 701 -23.91 -3.07 23.60
C GLY A 701 -23.48 -1.70 23.07
N GLU A 702 -22.18 -1.42 22.95
CA GLU A 702 -21.67 -0.23 22.28
C GLU A 702 -21.26 -0.54 20.83
N ILE A 703 -21.33 0.51 20.00
CA ILE A 703 -20.83 0.49 18.63
C ILE A 703 -19.70 1.49 18.55
N GLU A 704 -18.55 1.05 18.06
CA GLU A 704 -17.43 1.91 17.84
C GLU A 704 -17.41 2.37 16.38
N PHE A 705 -17.35 3.70 16.17
CA PHE A 705 -17.31 4.30 14.85
C PHE A 705 -15.93 4.88 14.55
N ILE A 706 -15.47 4.66 13.32
CA ILE A 706 -14.24 5.23 12.78
C ILE A 706 -14.53 5.95 11.47
N ILE A 707 -13.99 7.15 11.32
CA ILE A 707 -13.92 7.86 10.05
C ILE A 707 -12.54 7.63 9.44
N PHE A 708 -12.45 7.45 8.13
CA PHE A 708 -11.18 7.26 7.43
C PHE A 708 -11.05 8.12 6.17
N GLY A 709 -9.82 8.43 5.77
CA GLY A 709 -9.55 9.20 4.54
C GLY A 709 -9.68 8.34 3.29
N GLU A 710 -9.05 7.17 3.29
CA GLU A 710 -9.06 6.25 2.15
C GLU A 710 -9.12 4.79 2.62
N MET A 711 -9.87 3.98 1.90
CA MET A 711 -9.79 2.51 2.00
C MET A 711 -8.95 1.98 0.84
N VAL A 712 -8.01 1.09 1.16
CA VAL A 712 -7.12 0.46 0.18
C VAL A 712 -7.25 -1.06 0.27
N ARG A 713 -7.55 -1.71 -0.86
CA ARG A 713 -7.50 -3.17 -1.02
C ARG A 713 -6.06 -3.60 -1.29
N GLY A 714 -5.43 -4.23 -0.30
CA GLY A 714 -4.17 -4.96 -0.49
C GLY A 714 -4.41 -6.38 -1.00
N VAL A 715 -3.38 -7.22 -0.99
CA VAL A 715 -3.46 -8.60 -1.50
C VAL A 715 -4.49 -9.43 -0.70
N ALA A 716 -4.43 -9.37 0.63
CA ALA A 716 -5.24 -10.24 1.50
C ALA A 716 -6.42 -9.56 2.19
N SER A 717 -6.43 -8.23 2.32
CA SER A 717 -7.47 -7.53 3.08
C SER A 717 -7.61 -6.05 2.71
N PHE A 718 -8.76 -5.48 3.08
CA PHE A 718 -8.98 -4.03 3.04
C PHE A 718 -8.36 -3.36 4.26
N THR A 719 -7.69 -2.24 4.05
CA THR A 719 -7.10 -1.43 5.10
C THR A 719 -7.56 0.01 5.00
N MET A 720 -7.77 0.66 6.15
CA MET A 720 -8.21 2.04 6.25
C MET A 720 -7.04 2.93 6.69
N ASN A 721 -6.82 4.02 5.95
CA ASN A 721 -5.80 5.01 6.20
C ASN A 721 -6.41 6.32 6.75
N GLN A 722 -5.60 7.11 7.45
CA GLN A 722 -5.98 8.42 8.01
C GLN A 722 -7.25 8.30 8.87
N THR A 723 -7.16 7.50 9.93
CA THR A 723 -8.31 7.12 10.72
C THR A 723 -8.52 8.04 11.92
N THR A 724 -9.78 8.26 12.29
CA THR A 724 -10.22 9.04 13.44
C THR A 724 -11.32 8.28 14.15
N HIS A 725 -11.10 7.93 15.41
CA HIS A 725 -12.17 7.45 16.29
C HIS A 725 -13.21 8.55 16.50
N LEU A 726 -14.49 8.18 16.46
CA LEU A 726 -15.56 9.08 16.88
C LEU A 726 -16.00 8.75 18.30
N VAL A 727 -15.72 9.68 19.21
CA VAL A 727 -16.12 9.58 20.62
C VAL A 727 -17.65 9.57 20.77
N SER A 728 -18.36 10.15 19.81
CA SER A 728 -19.81 10.16 19.76
C SER A 728 -20.28 10.02 18.32
N ALA A 729 -21.43 9.36 18.12
CA ALA A 729 -22.08 9.26 16.84
C ALA A 729 -22.89 10.51 16.44
N LEU A 730 -22.99 11.52 17.33
CA LEU A 730 -23.73 12.76 17.04
C LEU A 730 -23.27 13.50 15.76
N PRO A 731 -21.98 13.60 15.42
CA PRO A 731 -21.56 14.18 14.14
C PRO A 731 -22.13 13.45 12.92
N LEU A 732 -22.20 12.11 12.97
CA LEU A 732 -22.81 11.31 11.91
C LEU A 732 -24.30 11.63 11.79
N LEU A 733 -25.00 11.68 12.93
CA LEU A 733 -26.43 11.94 12.98
C LEU A 733 -26.82 13.36 12.55
N LEU A 734 -26.00 14.37 12.87
CA LEU A 734 -26.37 15.78 12.68
C LEU A 734 -25.78 16.43 11.43
N LEU A 735 -24.69 15.88 10.87
CA LEU A 735 -23.93 16.55 9.79
C LEU A 735 -23.74 15.70 8.52
N CYS A 736 -24.12 14.41 8.55
CA CYS A 736 -23.72 13.46 7.50
C CYS A 736 -24.91 12.73 6.87
N GLY A 737 -24.80 12.36 5.59
CA GLY A 737 -25.77 11.54 4.83
C GLY A 737 -27.16 12.18 4.67
N GLU A 738 -28.17 11.36 4.48
CA GLU A 738 -29.60 11.66 4.50
C GLU A 738 -30.22 11.16 5.81
N LEU A 739 -30.98 12.01 6.53
CA LEU A 739 -31.68 11.60 7.75
C LEU A 739 -33.10 11.13 7.45
N ARG A 740 -33.40 9.89 7.81
CA ARG A 740 -34.74 9.31 7.75
C ARG A 740 -35.26 9.05 9.15
N VAL A 741 -36.58 9.21 9.34
CA VAL A 741 -37.26 8.98 10.62
C VAL A 741 -38.41 8.01 10.41
N ARG A 742 -38.46 6.96 11.23
CA ARG A 742 -39.50 5.93 11.19
C ARG A 742 -40.04 5.66 12.60
N PRO A 743 -41.31 5.28 12.77
CA PRO A 743 -41.80 4.76 14.05
C PRO A 743 -40.99 3.52 14.46
N ALA A 744 -40.64 3.40 15.74
CA ALA A 744 -39.98 2.19 16.23
C ALA A 744 -40.97 1.01 16.23
N ARG A 745 -40.54 -0.16 15.75
CA ARG A 745 -41.37 -1.36 15.67
C ARG A 745 -40.68 -2.52 16.39
N MET A 746 -41.47 -3.39 17.00
CA MET A 746 -40.99 -4.61 17.64
C MET A 746 -41.72 -5.81 17.02
N SER A 747 -40.96 -6.75 16.48
CA SER A 747 -41.54 -8.00 15.96
C SER A 747 -41.86 -8.92 17.13
N ILE A 748 -43.14 -9.23 17.30
CA ILE A 748 -43.60 -10.17 18.33
C ILE A 748 -43.67 -11.54 17.67
N ASN A 749 -42.72 -12.42 18.00
CA ASN A 749 -42.90 -13.86 17.75
C ASN A 749 -44.00 -14.35 18.70
N LYS A 750 -45.25 -14.42 18.20
CA LYS A 750 -46.27 -15.20 18.88
C LYS A 750 -45.82 -16.66 18.79
N ASN A 751 -45.50 -17.25 19.93
CA ASN A 751 -45.15 -18.67 20.00
C ASN A 751 -46.23 -19.50 19.28
N ASN A 752 -45.77 -20.35 18.37
CA ASN A 752 -46.54 -21.27 17.55
C ASN A 752 -47.61 -22.00 18.39
N ASP A 753 -48.89 -21.75 18.07
CA ASP A 753 -49.96 -22.78 18.16
C ASP A 753 -51.22 -22.35 17.40
N ASP A 754 -51.41 -21.06 17.10
CA ASP A 754 -52.43 -20.59 16.17
C ASP A 754 -51.77 -19.79 15.05
N GLY A 755 -51.95 -20.22 13.79
CA GLY A 755 -51.30 -19.69 12.59
C GLY A 755 -51.60 -18.22 12.23
N GLY A 756 -51.37 -17.30 13.17
CA GLY A 756 -51.45 -15.86 12.98
C GLY A 756 -50.15 -15.31 12.40
N GLU A 757 -50.29 -14.47 11.38
CA GLU A 757 -49.19 -13.69 10.79
C GLU A 757 -48.43 -12.90 11.87
N ALA A 758 -47.10 -12.86 11.76
CA ALA A 758 -46.25 -12.02 12.59
C ALA A 758 -46.66 -10.55 12.41
N GLY A 759 -47.24 -9.95 13.45
CA GLY A 759 -47.60 -8.53 13.47
C GLY A 759 -46.48 -7.70 14.08
N ASP A 760 -45.99 -6.70 13.37
CA ASP A 760 -45.12 -5.68 13.94
C ASP A 760 -45.95 -4.67 14.75
N GLU A 761 -45.74 -4.59 16.06
CA GLU A 761 -46.33 -3.53 16.88
C GLU A 761 -45.41 -2.31 16.95
N VAL A 762 -46.00 -1.11 16.87
CA VAL A 762 -45.27 0.16 17.05
C VAL A 762 -44.99 0.37 18.53
N ILE A 763 -43.71 0.58 18.88
CA ILE A 763 -43.30 0.92 20.23
C ILE A 763 -43.76 2.36 20.52
N PRO A 764 -44.65 2.59 21.51
CA PRO A 764 -45.14 3.93 21.83
C PRO A 764 -44.00 4.88 22.19
N ASP A 765 -44.11 6.13 21.75
CA ASP A 765 -43.19 7.24 22.06
C ASP A 765 -41.71 7.05 21.66
N LYS A 766 -41.39 6.00 20.89
CA LYS A 766 -40.06 5.77 20.33
C LYS A 766 -40.03 5.98 18.82
N ALA A 767 -38.91 6.48 18.33
CA ALA A 767 -38.63 6.66 16.92
C ALA A 767 -37.24 6.10 16.58
N VAL A 768 -37.12 5.62 15.34
CA VAL A 768 -35.87 5.18 14.74
C VAL A 768 -35.39 6.28 13.79
N LEU A 769 -34.21 6.81 14.05
CA LEU A 769 -33.48 7.71 13.16
C LEU A 769 -32.46 6.88 12.40
N SER A 770 -32.40 7.03 11.08
CA SER A 770 -31.36 6.38 10.27
C SER A 770 -30.64 7.39 9.38
N VAL A 771 -29.31 7.27 9.31
CA VAL A 771 -28.47 7.99 8.36
C VAL A 771 -28.07 7.04 7.25
N ASP A 772 -28.46 7.35 6.01
CA ASP A 772 -28.29 6.49 4.82
C ASP A 772 -28.74 5.03 5.06
N ASP A 773 -29.78 4.87 5.88
CA ASP A 773 -30.42 3.60 6.27
C ASP A 773 -29.55 2.57 7.02
N TRP A 774 -28.24 2.75 7.14
CA TRP A 774 -27.35 1.78 7.79
C TRP A 774 -26.86 2.19 9.18
N ILE A 775 -26.77 3.50 9.46
CA ILE A 775 -26.45 3.99 10.81
C ILE A 775 -27.76 4.31 11.52
N VAL A 776 -28.13 3.45 12.47
CA VAL A 776 -29.46 3.46 13.09
C VAL A 776 -29.39 3.85 14.55
N PHE A 777 -30.26 4.76 14.97
CA PHE A 777 -30.41 5.22 16.34
C PHE A 777 -31.85 5.05 16.79
N LEU A 778 -32.01 4.63 18.05
CA LEU A 778 -33.31 4.59 18.72
C LEU A 778 -33.38 5.75 19.73
N CYS A 779 -34.41 6.57 19.66
CA CYS A 779 -34.62 7.66 20.61
C CYS A 779 -36.11 7.93 20.86
N ASP A 780 -36.41 8.81 21.82
CA ASP A 780 -37.78 9.25 22.06
C ASP A 780 -38.29 10.09 20.90
N ARG A 781 -39.58 9.97 20.58
CA ARG A 781 -40.21 10.67 19.44
C ARG A 781 -40.04 12.18 19.50
N GLU A 782 -40.10 12.76 20.70
CA GLU A 782 -39.90 14.20 20.93
C GLU A 782 -38.44 14.61 20.63
N ILE A 783 -37.48 13.80 21.08
CA ILE A 783 -36.06 14.02 20.79
C ILE A 783 -35.79 13.88 19.28
N ALA A 784 -36.37 12.88 18.63
CA ALA A 784 -36.28 12.70 17.18
C ALA A 784 -36.76 13.94 16.42
N ALA A 785 -37.94 14.48 16.80
CA ALA A 785 -38.47 15.69 16.19
C ALA A 785 -37.52 16.89 16.36
N ALA A 786 -36.97 17.09 17.57
CA ALA A 786 -36.01 18.16 17.84
C ALA A 786 -34.73 18.01 17.00
N LEU A 787 -34.19 16.80 16.89
CA LEU A 787 -32.98 16.52 16.11
C LEU A 787 -33.18 16.75 14.61
N VAL A 788 -34.35 16.41 14.06
CA VAL A 788 -34.69 16.69 12.65
C VAL A 788 -34.73 18.19 12.39
N VAL A 789 -35.37 18.96 13.27
CA VAL A 789 -35.44 20.42 13.12
C VAL A 789 -34.04 21.04 13.23
N LEU A 790 -33.24 20.59 14.21
CA LEU A 790 -31.87 21.03 14.39
C LEU A 790 -31.04 20.78 13.12
N ARG A 791 -31.09 19.56 12.57
CA ARG A 791 -30.36 19.20 11.37
C ARG A 791 -30.75 20.04 10.16
N LYS A 792 -32.05 20.20 9.88
CA LYS A 792 -32.52 21.04 8.78
C LYS A 792 -32.02 22.49 8.87
N ARG A 793 -31.94 23.04 10.09
CA ARG A 793 -31.40 24.39 10.32
C ARG A 793 -29.89 24.44 10.15
N LEU A 794 -29.15 23.40 10.54
CA LEU A 794 -27.71 23.29 10.30
C LEU A 794 -27.41 23.21 8.80
N ASP A 795 -28.17 22.43 8.03
CA ASP A 795 -28.03 22.32 6.57
C ASP A 795 -28.36 23.65 5.88
N SER A 796 -29.36 24.39 6.39
CA SER A 796 -29.67 25.76 5.95
C SER A 796 -28.50 26.72 6.24
N ALA A 797 -27.99 26.70 7.47
CA ALA A 797 -26.88 27.55 7.89
C ALA A 797 -25.61 27.30 7.06
N PHE A 798 -25.30 26.02 6.76
CA PHE A 798 -24.19 25.65 5.90
C PHE A 798 -24.37 26.21 4.49
N ARG A 799 -25.54 26.03 3.86
CA ARG A 799 -25.84 26.58 2.53
C ARG A 799 -25.74 28.11 2.49
N HIS A 800 -26.19 28.81 3.52
CA HIS A 800 -26.08 30.27 3.59
C HIS A 800 -24.63 30.76 3.71
N ILE A 801 -23.78 30.08 4.49
CA ILE A 801 -22.34 30.41 4.54
C ILE A 801 -21.66 30.15 3.20
N VAL A 802 -22.03 29.09 2.50
CA VAL A 802 -21.43 28.76 1.20
C VAL A 802 -21.87 29.74 0.10
N SER A 803 -23.14 30.12 0.05
CA SER A 803 -23.66 31.06 -0.96
C SER A 803 -23.23 32.52 -0.73
N LYS A 804 -22.91 32.92 0.51
CA LYS A 804 -22.51 34.29 0.88
C LYS A 804 -21.28 34.28 1.79
N THR A 805 -20.18 33.78 1.25
CA THR A 805 -18.90 33.53 1.93
C THR A 805 -18.36 34.75 2.71
N SER A 806 -18.50 35.95 2.15
CA SER A 806 -17.98 37.20 2.76
C SER A 806 -18.76 37.68 3.99
N SER A 807 -20.01 37.23 4.16
CA SER A 807 -20.91 37.71 5.22
C SER A 807 -20.76 36.92 6.53
N GLY A 808 -19.95 35.87 6.55
CA GLY A 808 -19.66 35.10 7.76
C GLY A 808 -20.92 34.57 8.47
N LEU A 809 -21.04 34.79 9.78
CA LEU A 809 -22.25 34.43 10.54
C LEU A 809 -23.38 35.46 10.41
N ASP A 810 -23.13 36.65 9.88
CA ASP A 810 -24.14 37.71 9.80
C ASP A 810 -25.21 37.40 8.75
N VAL A 811 -24.90 36.50 7.80
CA VAL A 811 -25.88 35.95 6.86
C VAL A 811 -26.93 35.07 7.54
N LEU A 812 -26.61 34.50 8.71
CA LEU A 812 -27.47 33.54 9.38
C LEU A 812 -28.58 34.25 10.16
N SER A 813 -29.78 33.67 10.10
CA SER A 813 -30.87 34.02 11.00
C SER A 813 -30.55 33.67 12.45
N ASP A 814 -31.24 34.28 13.41
CA ASP A 814 -31.02 33.99 14.84
C ASP A 814 -31.30 32.51 15.16
N ALA A 815 -32.32 31.91 14.54
CA ALA A 815 -32.62 30.50 14.70
C ALA A 815 -31.51 29.57 14.18
N GLU A 816 -30.81 29.95 13.10
CA GLU A 816 -29.65 29.22 12.59
C GLU A 816 -28.44 29.39 13.51
N LYS A 817 -28.17 30.61 13.98
CA LYS A 817 -27.10 30.88 14.95
C LYS A 817 -27.30 30.07 16.23
N ASP A 818 -28.52 30.03 16.75
CA ASP A 818 -28.89 29.22 17.91
C ASP A 818 -28.69 27.73 17.65
N SER A 819 -29.06 27.24 16.47
CA SER A 819 -28.87 25.84 16.08
C SER A 819 -27.38 25.45 16.07
N VAL A 820 -26.51 26.32 15.54
CA VAL A 820 -25.05 26.11 15.54
C VAL A 820 -24.50 26.12 16.97
N ASN A 821 -25.00 27.01 17.83
CA ASN A 821 -24.62 27.05 19.24
C ASN A 821 -25.08 25.78 19.99
N THR A 822 -26.31 25.32 19.76
CA THR A 822 -26.85 24.07 20.31
C THR A 822 -26.02 22.87 19.90
N LEU A 823 -25.66 22.76 18.60
CA LEU A 823 -24.74 21.73 18.13
C LEU A 823 -23.42 21.78 18.91
N GLY A 824 -22.84 22.97 19.08
CA GLY A 824 -21.60 23.13 19.84
C GLY A 824 -21.71 22.68 21.30
N ILE A 825 -22.85 22.91 21.96
CA ILE A 825 -23.12 22.42 23.31
C ILE A 825 -23.21 20.89 23.31
N MET A 826 -23.97 20.31 22.39
CA MET A 826 -24.15 18.86 22.27
C MET A 826 -22.82 18.13 22.03
N LEU A 827 -21.99 18.61 21.10
CA LEU A 827 -20.68 18.03 20.79
C LEU A 827 -19.76 18.05 22.01
N LYS A 828 -19.67 19.18 22.72
CA LYS A 828 -18.88 19.32 23.95
C LYS A 828 -19.40 18.42 25.06
N SER A 829 -20.73 18.35 25.23
CA SER A 829 -21.36 17.51 26.26
C SER A 829 -21.07 16.04 26.02
N ALA A 830 -21.18 15.58 24.76
CA ALA A 830 -20.89 14.20 24.41
C ALA A 830 -19.43 13.82 24.66
N HIS A 831 -18.48 14.71 24.34
CA HIS A 831 -17.06 14.50 24.65
C HIS A 831 -16.76 14.48 26.15
N ARG A 832 -17.45 15.28 26.96
CA ARG A 832 -17.30 15.28 28.42
C ARG A 832 -17.90 14.05 29.09
N ALA A 833 -19.00 13.52 28.52
CA ALA A 833 -19.70 12.36 29.04
C ALA A 833 -19.01 11.04 28.64
N ALA A 834 -18.19 11.05 27.60
CA ALA A 834 -17.48 9.86 27.16
C ALA A 834 -16.49 9.38 28.23
N PRO A 835 -16.46 8.07 28.51
CA PRO A 835 -15.49 7.51 29.44
C PRO A 835 -14.07 7.75 28.91
N VAL A 836 -13.16 8.10 29.81
CA VAL A 836 -11.72 8.16 29.48
C VAL A 836 -11.26 6.72 29.23
N ARG A 837 -10.88 6.43 27.99
CA ARG A 837 -10.38 5.12 27.56
C ARG A 837 -8.88 4.98 27.84
#